data_AF-A0A7D6VVT8-F1
#
_entry.id   AF-A0A7D6VVT8-F1
#
_cell.length_a   1.000
_cell.length_b   1.000
_cell.length_c   1.000
_cell.angle_alpha   90.00
_cell.angle_beta   90.00
_cell.angle_gamma   90.00
#
_symmetry.space_group_name_H-M   'P 1'
#
loop_
_entity.id
_entity.type
_entity.pdbx_description
1 polymer ?
#
loop_
_entity_poly.entity_id
_entity_poly.type
_entity_poly.pdbx_seq_one_letter_code
_entity_poly.pdbx_strand_id
1 'polypeptide(L)'
;MHTVEMCLEAVKQNGYAIRYVSSKVLTYEICLEAVKNDYSSLSYIPEVFHREELYLEAIKHDGRALRYIPDTYKSESVCMKAVFQNGLALEFVPNNIISKEIFERAIEQSGLALKFVPDNRRSKVLCVAAVNNNPLALKYVSDKFKTPELCNVAVYSDWRAFLYVTENMYTVDKCLEMFSLILSYYESPDDIDGSDCTYIKKIVERLPDEINNEKQIIRIERQLKVRGFNKKYFDKENQTFITIEEICYKEEDEIREFDSFIEFYEYLDENLDNADLHDFDFKGINIRDYNIEGAYISSAVLVEQHLYDDAFYSANIKDYEFNAKLTFSAENEVVEAIAVLHDTDLVSNSTLNDNSSKVYYISDIHLDHKLINAFPSYATELEVTIYIRQLVKKMIDTVNYMTYSDYLLIAGDISFNFEISNIFYTELVKYMESKFWSPPQIVVVLGNHELWDFNRYGTSSANLHTLDEIIQQYRNMFAKLDISFLQNDLMISNGTIISEEQLKSFDPDELKYICLKSPFVILGGLGFSGCCSEFNATKGIYRKTIDSLDEDIRQTKRFECIYNKVRIALGNEQVIVLTHTPKENWSNENYNCNWTYVNGHTHRNDYCCNDERTFYSDNQIGYLSKNIGLKHFKLSRVYDIFRYYPDDIYTISREQYLDFNRGMEIKVTFNRIGKIHMLKKSSVYCFLFENPKTGKIYLLNGGKLNNLEHSDINYYFERMSYYSDAIKDLFSGYNRAIKSISNSIKMIGGTGTVHGCIVDIDFFNHIYVNPMDGTITPYFAWSIIDKYEYKDIAMLLKQRRKDLYDNYLKLLRGKSEGAKLLKGKTKVESIEISRFVPETYMYEPSRIMKSLQYLTEVNVIRIWNDHIMDIQPNGKAKELYNNSNLMLPTQKE
;
A
#
# COMPACT_ATOMS: atom_id res chain seq x y z
N MET A 1 33.52 29.75 -15.66
CA MET A 1 34.53 30.59 -14.98
C MET A 1 34.13 30.67 -13.53
N HIS A 2 34.92 30.10 -12.62
CA HIS A 2 34.74 30.24 -11.17
C HIS A 2 35.72 31.34 -10.71
N THR A 3 35.23 32.50 -10.30
CA THR A 3 36.10 33.52 -9.67
C THR A 3 36.31 33.16 -8.20
N VAL A 4 37.45 33.56 -7.62
CA VAL A 4 37.76 33.32 -6.20
C VAL A 4 36.68 33.93 -5.31
N GLU A 5 36.22 35.15 -5.62
CA GLU A 5 35.15 35.86 -4.89
C GLU A 5 33.82 35.09 -4.91
N MET A 6 33.41 34.55 -6.07
CA MET A 6 32.17 33.79 -6.18
C MET A 6 32.25 32.46 -5.42
N CYS A 7 33.41 31.79 -5.45
CA CYS A 7 33.63 30.57 -4.67
C CYS A 7 33.63 30.84 -3.17
N LEU A 8 34.24 31.96 -2.73
CA LEU A 8 34.26 32.36 -1.32
C LEU A 8 32.84 32.66 -0.81
N GLU A 9 32.02 33.36 -1.59
CA GLU A 9 30.64 33.65 -1.22
C GLU A 9 29.77 32.37 -1.20
N ALA A 10 29.99 31.45 -2.14
CA ALA A 10 29.28 30.18 -2.17
C ALA A 10 29.56 29.32 -0.92
N VAL A 11 30.82 29.23 -0.47
CA VAL A 11 31.16 28.46 0.74
C VAL A 11 30.71 29.13 2.03
N LYS A 12 30.58 30.46 2.06
CA LYS A 12 29.97 31.20 3.19
C LYS A 12 28.50 30.89 3.39
N GLN A 13 27.77 30.63 2.30
CA GLN A 13 26.35 30.27 2.35
C GLN A 13 26.16 28.77 2.62
N ASN A 14 27.05 27.93 2.11
CA ASN A 14 27.02 26.48 2.33
C ASN A 14 28.42 25.87 2.18
N GLY A 15 29.01 25.41 3.28
CA GLY A 15 30.36 24.82 3.32
C GLY A 15 30.54 23.66 2.33
N TYR A 16 29.50 22.85 2.10
CA TYR A 16 29.53 21.75 1.13
C TYR A 16 29.72 22.21 -0.32
N ALA A 17 29.55 23.49 -0.64
CA ALA A 17 29.81 24.02 -1.98
C ALA A 17 31.28 23.84 -2.40
N ILE A 18 32.20 23.67 -1.44
CA ILE A 18 33.63 23.46 -1.71
C ILE A 18 33.91 22.26 -2.63
N ARG A 19 33.07 21.21 -2.59
CA ARG A 19 33.21 20.02 -3.46
C ARG A 19 33.06 20.32 -4.96
N TYR A 20 32.51 21.49 -5.30
CA TYR A 20 32.32 21.95 -6.67
C TYR A 20 33.34 23.03 -7.08
N VAL A 21 34.19 23.48 -6.13
CA VAL A 21 35.24 24.45 -6.41
C VAL A 21 36.36 23.75 -7.18
N SER A 22 36.76 24.35 -8.30
CA SER A 22 37.84 23.79 -9.12
C SER A 22 39.17 23.89 -8.38
N SER A 23 40.00 22.85 -8.45
CA SER A 23 41.34 22.82 -7.86
C SER A 23 42.24 23.97 -8.33
N LYS A 24 41.96 24.56 -9.50
CA LYS A 24 42.69 25.72 -10.04
C LYS A 24 42.37 27.05 -9.35
N VAL A 25 41.26 27.12 -8.60
CA VAL A 25 40.73 28.34 -7.96
C VAL A 25 40.70 28.20 -6.43
N LEU A 26 40.85 26.97 -5.93
CA LEU A 26 40.82 26.68 -4.50
C LEU A 26 42.00 27.34 -3.78
N THR A 27 41.68 28.13 -2.75
CA THR A 27 42.67 28.78 -1.88
C THR A 27 42.47 28.32 -0.44
N TYR A 28 43.48 28.51 0.41
CA TYR A 28 43.36 28.21 1.85
C TYR A 28 42.24 29.02 2.50
N GLU A 29 42.02 30.27 2.08
CA GLU A 29 40.94 31.12 2.58
C GLU A 29 39.56 30.52 2.28
N ILE A 30 39.32 30.03 1.06
CA ILE A 30 38.08 29.33 0.69
C ILE A 30 37.92 28.04 1.52
N CYS A 31 39.01 27.31 1.72
CA CYS A 31 39.03 26.08 2.53
C CYS A 31 38.65 26.36 3.99
N LEU A 32 39.26 27.39 4.60
CA LEU A 32 39.01 27.79 5.97
C LEU A 32 37.57 28.29 6.15
N GLU A 33 37.08 29.10 5.22
CA GLU A 33 35.72 29.64 5.29
C GLU A 33 34.66 28.54 5.09
N ALA A 34 34.93 27.53 4.25
CA ALA A 34 34.07 26.36 4.13
C ALA A 34 33.98 25.55 5.42
N VAL A 35 35.10 25.36 6.13
CA VAL A 35 35.13 24.64 7.41
C VAL A 35 34.45 25.42 8.54
N LYS A 36 34.58 26.77 8.56
CA LYS A 36 33.82 27.63 9.49
C LYS A 36 32.32 27.57 9.28
N ASN A 37 31.86 27.32 8.05
CA ASN A 37 30.43 27.16 7.77
C ASN A 37 29.96 25.75 8.12
N ASP A 38 30.71 24.73 7.71
CA ASP A 38 30.42 23.32 7.99
C ASP A 38 31.72 22.51 8.10
N TYR A 39 31.97 21.95 9.29
CA TYR A 39 33.19 21.18 9.57
C TYR A 39 33.34 19.94 8.69
N SER A 40 32.24 19.34 8.21
CA SER A 40 32.27 18.16 7.35
C SER A 40 32.88 18.44 5.97
N SER A 41 32.94 19.72 5.59
CA SER A 41 33.64 20.23 4.40
C SER A 41 35.13 19.84 4.39
N LEU A 42 35.72 19.60 5.56
CA LEU A 42 37.10 19.14 5.71
C LEU A 42 37.42 17.89 4.86
N SER A 43 36.44 16.99 4.70
CA SER A 43 36.58 15.77 3.88
C SER A 43 36.74 16.01 2.38
N TYR A 44 36.38 17.19 1.89
CA TYR A 44 36.48 17.58 0.48
C TYR A 44 37.70 18.47 0.19
N ILE A 45 38.44 18.88 1.23
CA ILE A 45 39.61 19.75 1.09
C ILE A 45 40.82 18.88 0.73
N PRO A 46 41.56 19.19 -0.36
CA PRO A 46 42.80 18.49 -0.69
C PRO A 46 43.85 18.61 0.40
N GLU A 47 44.60 17.52 0.63
CA GLU A 47 45.62 17.42 1.70
C GLU A 47 46.66 18.55 1.66
N VAL A 48 46.94 19.12 0.49
CA VAL A 48 47.88 20.26 0.35
C VAL A 48 47.46 21.52 1.13
N PHE A 49 46.17 21.65 1.48
CA PHE A 49 45.64 22.75 2.26
C PHE A 49 45.43 22.40 3.74
N HIS A 50 45.70 21.17 4.14
CA HIS A 50 45.51 20.71 5.52
C HIS A 50 46.58 21.31 6.43
N ARG A 51 46.13 22.00 7.48
CA ARG A 51 46.97 22.67 8.49
C ARG A 51 46.29 22.59 9.86
N GLU A 52 47.07 22.75 10.92
CA GLU A 52 46.57 22.69 12.29
C GLU A 52 45.41 23.65 12.55
N GLU A 53 45.48 24.89 12.04
CA GLU A 53 44.41 25.88 12.19
C GLU A 53 43.07 25.41 11.58
N LEU A 54 43.10 24.82 10.39
CA LEU A 54 41.91 24.28 9.72
C LEU A 54 41.26 23.15 10.54
N TYR A 55 42.09 22.30 11.13
CA TYR A 55 41.63 21.21 12.00
C TYR A 55 41.05 21.71 13.33
N LEU A 56 41.67 22.72 13.93
CA LEU A 56 41.17 23.35 15.16
C LEU A 56 39.83 24.05 14.92
N GLU A 57 39.64 24.67 13.77
CA GLU A 57 38.35 25.27 13.41
C GLU A 57 37.28 24.18 13.23
N ALA A 58 37.59 23.06 12.57
CA ALA A 58 36.67 21.93 12.46
C ALA A 58 36.26 21.37 13.83
N ILE A 59 37.23 21.19 14.74
CA ILE A 59 37.01 20.72 16.12
C ILE A 59 36.09 21.66 16.91
N LYS A 60 36.23 22.97 16.72
CA LYS A 60 35.42 23.98 17.41
C LYS A 60 33.93 23.82 17.10
N HIS A 61 33.58 23.38 15.89
CA HIS A 61 32.21 23.10 15.48
C HIS A 61 31.70 21.73 15.99
N ASP A 62 32.51 20.67 15.87
CA ASP A 62 32.21 19.34 16.40
C ASP A 62 33.52 18.62 16.75
N GLY A 63 33.68 18.23 18.01
CA GLY A 63 34.85 17.51 18.52
C GLY A 63 35.04 16.17 17.83
N ARG A 64 33.98 15.57 17.28
CA ARG A 64 34.07 14.35 16.45
C ARG A 64 34.75 14.58 15.10
N ALA A 65 34.99 15.82 14.70
CA ALA A 65 35.83 16.15 13.55
C ALA A 65 37.25 15.54 13.68
N LEU A 66 37.68 15.19 14.89
CA LEU A 66 38.93 14.47 15.14
C LEU A 66 39.09 13.19 14.30
N ARG A 67 37.98 12.56 13.86
CA ARG A 67 38.02 11.39 12.97
C ARG A 67 38.62 11.66 11.58
N TYR A 68 38.62 12.91 11.14
CA TYR A 68 39.14 13.34 9.84
C TYR A 68 40.56 13.90 9.93
N ILE A 69 41.10 14.05 11.13
CA ILE A 69 42.44 14.58 11.36
C ILE A 69 43.43 13.42 11.29
N PRO A 70 44.51 13.51 10.50
CA PRO A 70 45.57 12.50 10.49
C PRO A 70 46.25 12.39 11.85
N ASP A 71 46.65 11.18 12.25
CA ASP A 71 47.26 10.93 13.57
C ASP A 71 48.52 11.77 13.83
N THR A 72 49.24 12.19 12.79
CA THR A 72 50.40 13.10 12.90
C THR A 72 50.06 14.48 13.45
N TYR A 73 48.80 14.91 13.37
CA TYR A 73 48.30 16.21 13.87
C TYR A 73 47.48 16.08 15.16
N LYS A 74 47.22 14.85 15.63
CA LYS A 74 46.53 14.62 16.89
C LYS A 74 47.51 14.72 18.04
N SER A 75 47.87 15.94 18.44
CA SER A 75 48.61 16.16 19.69
C SER A 75 47.70 16.00 20.91
N GLU A 76 48.28 15.86 22.11
CA GLU A 76 47.52 15.85 23.37
C GLU A 76 46.63 17.10 23.49
N SER A 77 47.13 18.28 23.10
CA SER A 77 46.37 19.53 23.13
C SER A 77 45.17 19.52 22.16
N VAL A 78 45.36 19.02 20.93
CA VAL A 78 44.29 18.91 19.93
C VAL A 78 43.22 17.92 20.37
N CYS A 79 43.64 16.75 20.89
CA CYS A 79 42.73 15.74 21.44
C CYS A 79 41.94 16.29 22.63
N MET A 80 42.60 17.02 23.54
CA MET A 80 41.94 17.64 24.69
C MET A 80 40.90 18.68 24.25
N LYS A 81 41.20 19.51 23.25
CA LYS A 81 40.22 20.47 22.69
C LYS A 81 39.00 19.76 22.08
N ALA A 82 39.23 18.67 21.34
CA ALA A 82 38.16 17.87 20.75
C ALA A 82 37.26 17.23 21.82
N VAL A 83 37.87 16.63 22.84
CA VAL A 83 37.15 16.01 23.96
C VAL A 83 36.42 17.05 24.81
N PHE A 84 37.01 18.22 25.02
CA PHE A 84 36.36 19.32 25.73
C PHE A 84 35.11 19.81 25.02
N GLN A 85 35.11 19.80 23.69
CA GLN A 85 33.96 20.20 22.86
C GLN A 85 32.88 19.09 22.85
N ASN A 86 33.28 17.82 22.70
CA ASN A 86 32.39 16.67 22.69
C ASN A 86 33.08 15.46 23.32
N GLY A 87 32.57 14.99 24.47
CA GLY A 87 33.16 13.86 25.20
C GLY A 87 33.28 12.57 24.38
N LEU A 88 32.41 12.38 23.39
CA LEU A 88 32.44 11.21 22.50
C LEU A 88 33.57 11.28 21.46
N ALA A 89 34.28 12.40 21.34
CA ALA A 89 35.49 12.50 20.54
C ALA A 89 36.64 11.60 21.04
N LEU A 90 36.53 11.08 22.29
CA LEU A 90 37.47 10.13 22.86
C LEU A 90 37.68 8.89 21.97
N GLU A 91 36.66 8.48 21.20
CA GLU A 91 36.75 7.38 20.22
C GLU A 91 37.90 7.55 19.21
N PHE A 92 38.22 8.79 18.84
CA PHE A 92 39.19 9.09 17.78
C PHE A 92 40.57 9.51 18.32
N VAL A 93 40.74 9.51 19.64
CA VAL A 93 42.01 9.81 20.29
C VAL A 93 42.95 8.60 20.16
N PRO A 94 44.19 8.79 19.66
CA PRO A 94 45.15 7.70 19.54
C PRO A 94 45.47 7.07 20.90
N ASN A 95 45.56 5.72 20.96
CA ASN A 95 45.79 4.97 22.21
C ASN A 95 47.05 5.41 22.97
N ASN A 96 48.09 5.87 22.28
CA ASN A 96 49.33 6.38 22.88
C ASN A 96 49.17 7.77 23.54
N ILE A 97 48.08 8.47 23.28
CA ILE A 97 47.78 9.82 23.79
C ILE A 97 46.72 9.78 24.88
N ILE A 98 45.87 8.76 24.91
CA ILE A 98 44.81 8.61 25.92
C ILE A 98 45.43 8.61 27.34
N SER A 99 45.34 9.76 28.00
CA SER A 99 45.78 9.98 29.37
C SER A 99 44.60 9.96 30.34
N LYS A 100 44.89 9.88 31.65
CA LYS A 100 43.84 9.92 32.69
C LYS A 100 43.01 11.21 32.59
N GLU A 101 43.68 12.34 32.39
CA GLU A 101 43.04 13.64 32.28
C GLU A 101 42.08 13.73 31.08
N ILE A 102 42.47 13.19 29.92
CA ILE A 102 41.65 13.22 28.72
C ILE A 102 40.34 12.44 28.92
N PHE A 103 40.40 11.20 29.42
CA PHE A 103 39.17 10.42 29.57
C PHE A 103 38.30 10.87 30.75
N GLU A 104 38.87 11.46 31.81
CA GLU A 104 38.09 12.06 32.89
C GLU A 104 37.30 13.27 32.35
N ARG A 105 37.95 14.14 31.58
CA ARG A 105 37.29 15.25 30.89
C ARG A 105 36.24 14.79 29.88
N ALA A 106 36.49 13.68 29.18
CA ALA A 106 35.52 13.10 28.25
C ALA A 106 34.23 12.67 28.96
N ILE A 107 34.37 12.06 30.14
CA ILE A 107 33.23 11.59 30.95
C ILE A 107 32.46 12.75 31.58
N GLU A 108 33.16 13.81 32.00
CA GLU A 108 32.52 15.06 32.45
C GLU A 108 31.60 15.65 31.37
N GLN A 109 32.01 15.57 30.09
CA GLN A 109 31.19 16.04 28.97
C GLN A 109 30.13 15.05 28.51
N SER A 110 30.37 13.74 28.60
CA SER A 110 29.39 12.72 28.27
C SER A 110 29.71 11.40 28.96
N GLY A 111 28.82 10.92 29.83
CA GLY A 111 28.97 9.65 30.52
C GLY A 111 29.12 8.46 29.57
N LEU A 112 28.53 8.53 28.37
CA LEU A 112 28.66 7.51 27.33
C LEU A 112 30.09 7.38 26.78
N ALA A 113 30.97 8.35 27.01
CA ALA A 113 32.38 8.28 26.66
C ALA A 113 33.11 7.13 27.40
N LEU A 114 32.53 6.61 28.50
CA LEU A 114 33.07 5.44 29.20
C LEU A 114 33.33 4.23 28.28
N LYS A 115 32.52 4.07 27.22
CA LYS A 115 32.69 3.04 26.17
C LYS A 115 34.12 3.03 25.58
N PHE A 116 34.71 4.20 25.41
CA PHE A 116 36.02 4.38 24.77
C PHE A 116 37.18 4.40 25.76
N VAL A 117 36.90 4.36 27.07
CA VAL A 117 37.93 4.21 28.08
C VAL A 117 38.40 2.76 28.10
N PRO A 118 39.72 2.48 28.03
CA PRO A 118 40.24 1.12 28.15
C PRO A 118 39.78 0.42 29.43
N ASP A 119 39.36 -0.84 29.35
CA ASP A 119 38.76 -1.58 30.47
C ASP A 119 39.66 -1.64 31.72
N ASN A 120 40.98 -1.77 31.53
CA ASN A 120 41.97 -1.78 32.61
C ASN A 120 42.15 -0.41 33.29
N ARG A 121 41.61 0.67 32.72
CA ARG A 121 41.68 2.05 33.24
C ARG A 121 40.35 2.50 33.84
N ARG A 122 39.27 1.72 33.70
CA ARG A 122 37.97 2.00 34.33
C ARG A 122 38.04 1.71 35.83
N SER A 123 37.83 2.74 36.65
CA SER A 123 37.75 2.64 38.11
C SER A 123 36.30 2.77 38.59
N LYS A 124 36.02 2.34 39.84
CA LYS A 124 34.70 2.52 40.46
C LYS A 124 34.25 3.98 40.42
N VAL A 125 35.14 4.91 40.80
CA VAL A 125 34.85 6.35 40.82
C VAL A 125 34.48 6.86 39.42
N LEU A 126 35.23 6.43 38.41
CA LEU A 126 34.98 6.82 37.02
C LEU A 126 33.65 6.29 36.49
N CYS A 127 33.31 5.04 36.82
CA CYS A 127 32.03 4.44 36.45
C CYS A 127 30.86 5.18 37.10
N VAL A 128 30.96 5.51 38.38
CA VAL A 128 29.93 6.29 39.10
C VAL A 128 29.76 7.67 38.46
N ALA A 129 30.86 8.37 38.16
CA ALA A 129 30.81 9.67 37.50
C ALA A 129 30.13 9.60 36.12
N ALA A 130 30.43 8.55 35.33
CA ALA A 130 29.82 8.34 34.02
C ALA A 130 28.31 8.08 34.11
N VAL A 131 27.86 7.22 35.03
CA VAL A 131 26.43 6.92 35.22
C VAL A 131 25.66 8.14 35.74
N ASN A 132 26.25 8.92 36.66
CA ASN A 132 25.61 10.15 37.15
C ASN A 132 25.46 11.22 36.07
N ASN A 133 26.37 11.26 35.09
CA ASN A 133 26.26 12.15 33.94
C ASN A 133 25.24 11.63 32.91
N ASN A 134 25.27 10.32 32.62
CA ASN A 134 24.32 9.66 31.72
C ASN A 134 24.01 8.24 32.23
N PRO A 135 22.77 7.95 32.69
CA PRO A 135 22.41 6.65 33.25
C PRO A 135 22.68 5.45 32.34
N LEU A 136 22.54 5.62 31.01
CA LEU A 136 22.79 4.56 30.02
C LEU A 136 24.28 4.19 29.90
N ALA A 137 25.19 4.97 30.49
CA ALA A 137 26.59 4.58 30.64
C ALA A 137 26.77 3.30 31.45
N LEU A 138 25.76 2.88 32.23
CA LEU A 138 25.74 1.61 32.97
C LEU A 138 26.04 0.40 32.06
N LYS A 139 25.66 0.47 30.77
CA LYS A 139 26.01 -0.52 29.73
C LYS A 139 27.51 -0.83 29.65
N TYR A 140 28.36 0.17 29.88
CA TYR A 140 29.82 0.07 29.73
C TYR A 140 30.54 -0.16 31.07
N VAL A 141 29.79 -0.23 32.17
CA VAL A 141 30.32 -0.55 33.50
C VAL A 141 30.50 -2.07 33.59
N SER A 142 31.67 -2.51 34.06
CA SER A 142 31.90 -3.93 34.36
C SER A 142 31.07 -4.35 35.57
N ASP A 143 30.53 -5.58 35.58
CA ASP A 143 29.65 -6.07 36.65
C ASP A 143 30.26 -5.97 38.05
N LYS A 144 31.59 -6.05 38.17
CA LYS A 144 32.31 -5.83 39.44
C LYS A 144 32.10 -4.44 40.07
N PHE A 145 31.67 -3.46 39.30
CA PHE A 145 31.40 -2.09 39.74
C PHE A 145 29.91 -1.72 39.75
N LYS A 146 29.03 -2.60 39.25
CA LYS A 146 27.57 -2.42 39.28
C LYS A 146 27.02 -2.79 40.66
N THR A 147 27.20 -1.91 41.62
CA THR A 147 26.56 -2.11 42.94
C THR A 147 25.05 -1.83 42.85
N PRO A 148 24.22 -2.41 43.74
CA PRO A 148 22.78 -2.14 43.76
C PRO A 148 22.46 -0.64 43.84
N GLU A 149 23.25 0.13 44.60
CA GLU A 149 23.05 1.57 44.75
C GLU A 149 23.27 2.31 43.42
N LEU A 150 24.34 1.97 42.70
CA LEU A 150 24.64 2.59 41.40
C LEU A 150 23.57 2.24 40.36
N CYS A 151 23.14 0.97 40.34
CA CYS A 151 22.09 0.52 39.43
C CYS A 151 20.76 1.23 39.72
N ASN A 152 20.37 1.34 40.99
CA ASN A 152 19.15 2.05 41.39
C ASN A 152 19.20 3.52 40.98
N VAL A 153 20.30 4.22 41.26
CA VAL A 153 20.47 5.63 40.83
C VAL A 153 20.31 5.77 39.32
N ALA A 154 20.88 4.85 38.54
CA ALA A 154 20.72 4.86 37.08
C ALA A 154 19.25 4.66 36.67
N VAL A 155 18.59 3.64 37.20
CA VAL A 155 17.22 3.23 36.83
C VAL A 155 16.19 4.29 37.21
N TYR A 156 16.28 4.91 38.40
CA TYR A 156 15.35 5.97 38.80
C TYR A 156 15.59 7.28 38.05
N SER A 157 16.79 7.50 37.51
CA SER A 157 17.04 8.64 36.64
C SER A 157 16.59 8.38 35.20
N ASP A 158 16.68 7.13 34.74
CA ASP A 158 16.24 6.68 33.42
C ASP A 158 15.99 5.17 33.46
N TRP A 159 14.71 4.77 33.38
CA TRP A 159 14.30 3.37 33.52
C TRP A 159 14.94 2.46 32.47
N ARG A 160 15.35 2.99 31.31
CA ARG A 160 16.02 2.23 30.23
C ARG A 160 17.37 1.68 30.68
N ALA A 161 17.97 2.26 31.73
CA ALA A 161 19.17 1.72 32.35
C ALA A 161 18.96 0.33 32.98
N PHE A 162 17.71 -0.06 33.26
CA PHE A 162 17.37 -1.38 33.81
C PHE A 162 17.80 -2.53 32.88
N LEU A 163 17.88 -2.29 31.57
CA LEU A 163 18.42 -3.24 30.60
C LEU A 163 19.88 -3.66 30.91
N TYR A 164 20.63 -2.83 31.63
CA TYR A 164 22.08 -3.00 31.84
C TYR A 164 22.46 -3.38 33.27
N VAL A 165 21.48 -3.61 34.16
CA VAL A 165 21.75 -4.07 35.52
C VAL A 165 22.27 -5.52 35.50
N THR A 166 22.84 -5.95 36.62
CA THR A 166 23.29 -7.33 36.82
C THR A 166 22.10 -8.26 37.10
N GLU A 167 22.19 -9.53 36.71
CA GLU A 167 21.09 -10.51 36.83
C GLU A 167 20.58 -10.69 38.26
N ASN A 168 21.44 -10.51 39.27
CA ASN A 168 21.05 -10.53 40.68
C ASN A 168 20.10 -9.39 41.11
N MET A 169 19.83 -8.42 40.23
CA MET A 169 18.83 -7.37 40.44
C MET A 169 17.45 -7.78 39.95
N TYR A 170 17.33 -8.86 39.17
CA TYR A 170 16.05 -9.40 38.74
C TYR A 170 15.43 -10.16 39.90
N THR A 171 14.63 -9.44 40.69
CA THR A 171 13.70 -10.01 41.66
C THR A 171 12.29 -9.58 41.28
N VAL A 172 11.28 -10.37 41.66
CA VAL A 172 9.87 -10.07 41.36
C VAL A 172 9.51 -8.64 41.81
N ASP A 173 9.81 -8.29 43.06
CA ASP A 173 9.53 -6.96 43.62
C ASP A 173 10.16 -5.81 42.80
N LYS A 174 11.42 -5.96 42.37
CA LYS A 174 12.12 -4.93 41.59
C LYS A 174 11.59 -4.80 40.18
N CYS A 175 11.23 -5.93 39.56
CA CYS A 175 10.63 -5.92 38.23
C CYS A 175 9.25 -5.26 38.27
N LEU A 176 8.43 -5.58 39.28
CA LEU A 176 7.13 -4.93 39.50
C LEU A 176 7.27 -3.43 39.73
N GLU A 177 8.19 -3.02 40.61
CA GLU A 177 8.47 -1.61 40.87
C GLU A 177 8.88 -0.88 39.59
N MET A 178 9.79 -1.46 38.82
CA MET A 178 10.29 -0.88 37.57
C MET A 178 9.22 -0.81 36.48
N PHE A 179 8.45 -1.89 36.25
CA PHE A 179 7.39 -1.85 35.25
C PHE A 179 6.26 -0.90 35.63
N SER A 180 5.94 -0.79 36.93
CA SER A 180 5.00 0.21 37.44
C SER A 180 5.52 1.63 37.23
N LEU A 181 6.83 1.86 37.42
CA LEU A 181 7.48 3.13 37.11
C LEU A 181 7.36 3.46 35.61
N ILE A 182 7.61 2.49 34.71
CA ILE A 182 7.43 2.68 33.26
C ILE A 182 6.00 3.11 32.93
N LEU A 183 5.00 2.39 33.44
CA LEU A 183 3.59 2.73 33.22
C LEU A 183 3.24 4.14 33.69
N SER A 184 3.87 4.62 34.77
CA SER A 184 3.63 5.98 35.28
C SER A 184 4.09 7.12 34.36
N TYR A 185 4.91 6.84 33.33
CA TYR A 185 5.35 7.82 32.35
C TYR A 185 4.34 8.07 31.22
N TYR A 186 3.33 7.20 31.05
CA TYR A 186 2.38 7.27 29.93
C TYR A 186 0.94 7.43 30.46
N GLU A 187 0.14 8.25 29.77
CA GLU A 187 -1.29 8.39 30.09
C GLU A 187 -2.09 7.18 29.58
N SER A 188 -1.73 6.66 28.41
CA SER A 188 -2.24 5.40 27.84
C SER A 188 -1.11 4.48 27.39
N PRO A 189 -1.28 3.14 27.45
CA PRO A 189 -0.42 2.17 26.77
C PRO A 189 -0.28 2.37 25.25
N ASP A 190 -1.19 3.14 24.62
CA ASP A 190 -1.08 3.55 23.21
C ASP A 190 -0.02 4.63 22.96
N ASP A 191 0.40 5.36 24.01
CA ASP A 191 1.33 6.48 23.91
C ASP A 191 2.81 6.06 23.93
N ILE A 192 3.08 4.75 24.11
CA ILE A 192 4.44 4.23 24.15
C ILE A 192 5.05 4.31 22.75
N ASP A 193 6.06 5.17 22.58
CA ASP A 193 6.71 5.33 21.29
C ASP A 193 7.50 4.06 20.86
N GLY A 194 7.83 3.98 19.57
CA GLY A 194 8.52 2.81 19.01
C GLY A 194 9.93 2.56 19.58
N SER A 195 10.61 3.61 20.06
CA SER A 195 11.93 3.47 20.68
C SER A 195 11.80 2.84 22.07
N ASP A 196 10.88 3.33 22.90
CA ASP A 196 10.64 2.83 24.24
C ASP A 196 10.08 1.42 24.23
N CYS A 197 9.17 1.11 23.29
CA CYS A 197 8.74 -0.27 23.00
C CYS A 197 9.96 -1.20 22.79
N THR A 198 10.96 -0.76 22.03
CA THR A 198 12.16 -1.58 21.76
C THR A 198 12.98 -1.85 23.03
N TYR A 199 13.03 -0.90 23.97
CA TYR A 199 13.71 -1.09 25.26
C TYR A 199 12.94 -2.03 26.17
N ILE A 200 11.62 -1.86 26.28
CA ILE A 200 10.76 -2.73 27.10
C ILE A 200 10.92 -4.18 26.65
N LYS A 201 10.83 -4.44 25.33
CA LYS A 201 10.98 -5.80 24.77
C LYS A 201 12.31 -6.45 25.18
N LYS A 202 13.41 -5.71 25.08
CA LYS A 202 14.75 -6.21 25.45
C LYS A 202 14.93 -6.42 26.95
N ILE A 203 14.23 -5.63 27.78
CA ILE A 203 14.25 -5.81 29.23
C ILE A 203 13.57 -7.12 29.59
N VAL A 204 12.36 -7.34 29.08
CA VAL A 204 11.57 -8.54 29.39
C VAL A 204 12.25 -9.81 28.85
N GLU A 205 12.86 -9.74 27.66
CA GLU A 205 13.66 -10.83 27.08
C GLU A 205 14.84 -11.27 27.98
N ARG A 206 15.39 -10.38 28.81
CA ARG A 206 16.48 -10.70 29.74
C ARG A 206 16.02 -11.27 31.08
N LEU A 207 14.72 -11.19 31.40
CA LEU A 207 14.23 -11.67 32.69
C LEU A 207 14.23 -13.21 32.73
N PRO A 208 14.58 -13.82 33.88
CA PRO A 208 14.45 -15.26 34.06
C PRO A 208 13.02 -15.75 33.87
N ASP A 209 12.86 -16.96 33.33
CA ASP A 209 11.55 -17.57 33.10
C ASP A 209 10.71 -17.69 34.38
N GLU A 210 11.35 -17.88 35.54
CA GLU A 210 10.64 -17.93 36.82
C GLU A 210 9.93 -16.61 37.12
N ILE A 211 10.53 -15.47 36.75
CA ILE A 211 9.95 -14.14 36.96
C ILE A 211 8.90 -13.84 35.89
N ASN A 212 9.17 -14.14 34.63
CA ASN A 212 8.23 -13.91 33.52
C ASN A 212 6.94 -14.75 33.67
N ASN A 213 6.98 -15.84 34.43
CA ASN A 213 5.81 -16.67 34.72
C ASN A 213 5.02 -16.24 35.97
N GLU A 214 5.49 -15.24 36.72
CA GLU A 214 4.75 -14.73 37.87
C GLU A 214 3.48 -13.99 37.43
N LYS A 215 2.34 -14.31 38.06
CA LYS A 215 1.02 -13.77 37.68
C LYS A 215 0.99 -12.24 37.59
N GLN A 216 1.65 -11.57 38.55
CA GLN A 216 1.69 -10.11 38.61
C GLN A 216 2.54 -9.50 37.49
N ILE A 217 3.61 -10.19 37.07
CA ILE A 217 4.49 -9.76 35.97
C ILE A 217 3.74 -9.89 34.65
N ILE A 218 3.11 -11.05 34.39
CA ILE A 218 2.28 -11.29 33.19
C ILE A 218 1.22 -10.20 33.03
N ARG A 219 0.54 -9.83 34.13
CA ARG A 219 -0.48 -8.78 34.12
C ARG A 219 0.08 -7.42 33.68
N ILE A 220 1.25 -7.03 34.17
CA ILE A 220 1.87 -5.76 33.78
C ILE A 220 2.45 -5.84 32.35
N GLU A 221 3.00 -6.98 31.93
CA GLU A 221 3.44 -7.20 30.54
C GLU A 221 2.31 -7.00 29.54
N ARG A 222 1.09 -7.46 29.86
CA ARG A 222 -0.11 -7.19 29.05
C ARG A 222 -0.41 -5.69 28.97
N GLN A 223 -0.31 -4.97 30.09
CA GLN A 223 -0.50 -3.51 30.13
C GLN A 223 0.56 -2.76 29.32
N LEU A 224 1.79 -3.26 29.29
CA LEU A 224 2.90 -2.72 28.49
C LEU A 224 2.90 -3.20 27.03
N LYS A 225 1.88 -3.98 26.61
CA LYS A 225 1.76 -4.57 25.25
C LYS A 225 2.97 -5.42 24.83
N VAL A 226 3.61 -6.05 25.79
CA VAL A 226 4.68 -7.03 25.55
C VAL A 226 4.08 -8.36 25.11
N ARG A 227 2.92 -8.69 25.66
CA ARG A 227 2.13 -9.87 25.29
C ARG A 227 0.65 -9.51 25.13
N GLY A 228 -0.07 -10.29 24.33
CA GLY A 228 -1.50 -10.10 24.08
C GLY A 228 -2.20 -11.39 23.68
N PHE A 229 -3.50 -11.48 23.94
CA PHE A 229 -4.30 -12.65 23.59
C PHE A 229 -4.60 -12.70 22.09
N ASN A 230 -4.19 -13.79 21.45
CA ASN A 230 -4.63 -14.14 20.09
C ASN A 230 -5.98 -14.85 20.15
N LYS A 231 -6.16 -15.79 21.08
CA LYS A 231 -7.41 -16.54 21.27
C LYS A 231 -7.62 -16.89 22.74
N LYS A 232 -8.89 -16.94 23.12
CA LYS A 232 -9.38 -17.40 24.43
C LYS A 232 -10.62 -18.24 24.15
N TYR A 233 -10.60 -19.54 24.42
CA TYR A 233 -11.75 -20.38 24.08
C TYR A 233 -11.86 -21.64 24.94
N PHE A 234 -13.03 -22.25 24.95
CA PHE A 234 -13.25 -23.58 25.51
C PHE A 234 -13.16 -24.65 24.42
N ASP A 235 -12.26 -25.62 24.59
CA ASP A 235 -12.14 -26.78 23.71
C ASP A 235 -13.06 -27.89 24.19
N LYS A 236 -14.13 -28.12 23.41
CA LYS A 236 -15.13 -29.14 23.69
C LYS A 236 -14.57 -30.57 23.61
N GLU A 237 -13.61 -30.85 22.74
CA GLU A 237 -13.08 -32.21 22.55
C GLU A 237 -12.24 -32.64 23.75
N ASN A 238 -11.40 -31.74 24.25
CA ASN A 238 -10.53 -31.97 25.40
C ASN A 238 -11.15 -31.57 26.74
N GLN A 239 -12.29 -30.87 26.74
CA GLN A 239 -12.96 -30.32 27.93
C GLN A 239 -12.06 -29.39 28.74
N THR A 240 -11.23 -28.59 28.06
CA THR A 240 -10.27 -27.66 28.67
C THR A 240 -10.46 -26.25 28.14
N PHE A 241 -10.11 -25.25 28.95
CA PHE A 241 -10.04 -23.85 28.51
C PHE A 241 -8.64 -23.55 28.02
N ILE A 242 -8.54 -22.85 26.89
CA ILE A 242 -7.27 -22.60 26.22
C ILE A 242 -7.10 -21.10 26.00
N THR A 243 -5.92 -20.59 26.37
CA THR A 243 -5.45 -19.26 25.96
C THR A 243 -4.25 -19.41 25.03
N ILE A 244 -4.25 -18.63 23.96
CA ILE A 244 -3.12 -18.49 23.04
C ILE A 244 -2.70 -17.02 23.10
N GLU A 245 -1.48 -16.76 23.53
CA GLU A 245 -0.92 -15.41 23.65
C GLU A 245 0.29 -15.22 22.73
N GLU A 246 0.29 -14.13 21.98
CA GLU A 246 1.49 -13.65 21.29
C GLU A 246 2.39 -12.95 22.30
N ILE A 247 3.68 -13.28 22.29
CA ILE A 247 4.70 -12.65 23.14
C ILE A 247 5.78 -12.09 22.23
N CYS A 248 6.03 -10.78 22.32
CA CYS A 248 6.84 -10.07 21.34
C CYS A 248 8.31 -10.53 21.21
N TYR A 249 8.83 -11.28 22.18
CA TYR A 249 10.20 -11.81 22.22
C TYR A 249 10.28 -13.33 22.01
N LYS A 250 9.15 -14.01 21.79
CA LYS A 250 9.10 -15.43 21.41
C LYS A 250 8.67 -15.56 19.95
N GLU A 251 9.21 -16.57 19.25
CA GLU A 251 8.80 -16.88 17.87
C GLU A 251 7.46 -17.64 17.82
N GLU A 252 7.13 -18.35 18.89
CA GLU A 252 5.92 -19.17 18.99
C GLU A 252 4.96 -18.59 20.05
N ASP A 253 3.66 -18.69 19.76
CA ASP A 253 2.60 -18.32 20.69
C ASP A 253 2.65 -19.18 21.96
N GLU A 254 2.40 -18.57 23.10
CA GLU A 254 2.28 -19.28 24.37
C GLU A 254 0.87 -19.85 24.52
N ILE A 255 0.78 -21.16 24.68
CA ILE A 255 -0.47 -21.88 24.89
C ILE A 255 -0.55 -22.29 26.36
N ARG A 256 -1.66 -21.96 27.02
CA ARG A 256 -1.98 -22.44 28.36
C ARG A 256 -3.35 -23.10 28.39
N GLU A 257 -3.43 -24.18 29.14
CA GLU A 257 -4.63 -24.99 29.33
C GLU A 257 -5.08 -24.91 30.78
N PHE A 258 -6.38 -24.86 31.01
CA PHE A 258 -7.00 -24.82 32.33
C PHE A 258 -8.14 -25.83 32.40
N ASP A 259 -8.21 -26.59 33.49
CA ASP A 259 -9.26 -27.59 33.71
C ASP A 259 -10.56 -26.98 34.25
N SER A 260 -10.49 -25.74 34.76
CA SER A 260 -11.59 -25.05 35.42
C SER A 260 -11.83 -23.67 34.84
N PHE A 261 -13.11 -23.30 34.68
CA PHE A 261 -13.52 -21.96 34.28
C PHE A 261 -13.02 -20.89 35.26
N ILE A 262 -12.97 -21.18 36.56
CA ILE A 262 -12.55 -20.21 37.58
C ILE A 262 -11.07 -19.88 37.41
N GLU A 263 -10.23 -20.89 37.20
CA GLU A 263 -8.79 -20.70 36.99
C GLU A 263 -8.51 -19.94 35.68
N PHE A 264 -9.25 -20.26 34.62
CA PHE A 264 -9.23 -19.53 33.37
C PHE A 264 -9.62 -18.06 33.57
N TYR A 265 -10.75 -17.79 34.23
CA TYR A 265 -11.24 -16.45 34.50
C TYR A 265 -10.28 -15.62 35.36
N GLU A 266 -9.70 -16.21 36.40
CA GLU A 266 -8.68 -15.57 37.24
C GLU A 266 -7.40 -15.25 36.44
N TYR A 267 -6.99 -16.15 35.54
CA TYR A 267 -5.81 -15.92 34.69
C TYR A 267 -6.02 -14.81 33.66
N LEU A 268 -7.27 -14.63 33.21
CA LEU A 268 -7.67 -13.56 32.30
C LEU A 268 -7.84 -12.21 32.99
N ASP A 269 -7.48 -12.08 34.27
CA ASP A 269 -7.70 -10.87 35.08
C ASP A 269 -9.17 -10.42 35.04
N GLU A 270 -10.10 -11.39 35.08
CA GLU A 270 -11.55 -11.17 35.08
C GLU A 270 -12.09 -10.56 33.77
N ASN A 271 -11.33 -10.63 32.67
CA ASN A 271 -11.69 -10.07 31.37
C ASN A 271 -11.97 -11.16 30.31
N LEU A 272 -13.26 -11.47 30.13
CA LEU A 272 -13.74 -12.42 29.13
C LEU A 272 -14.00 -11.82 27.74
N ASP A 273 -13.63 -10.56 27.49
CA ASP A 273 -13.86 -9.93 26.19
C ASP A 273 -13.26 -10.75 25.04
N ASN A 274 -14.03 -11.03 23.99
CA ASN A 274 -13.64 -11.90 22.87
C ASN A 274 -13.29 -13.36 23.24
N ALA A 275 -13.68 -13.86 24.41
CA ALA A 275 -13.55 -15.29 24.74
C ALA A 275 -14.67 -16.12 24.11
N ASP A 276 -14.31 -17.19 23.40
CA ASP A 276 -15.26 -18.15 22.81
C ASP A 276 -15.60 -19.27 23.80
N LEU A 277 -16.72 -19.11 24.50
CA LEU A 277 -17.24 -20.04 25.49
C LEU A 277 -18.56 -20.66 25.03
N HIS A 278 -18.84 -20.63 23.72
CA HIS A 278 -20.13 -21.02 23.18
C HIS A 278 -20.49 -22.48 23.52
N ASP A 279 -19.49 -23.36 23.46
CA ASP A 279 -19.64 -24.79 23.68
C ASP A 279 -19.55 -25.21 25.17
N PHE A 280 -19.32 -24.27 26.09
CA PHE A 280 -19.28 -24.55 27.52
C PHE A 280 -20.70 -24.43 28.12
N ASP A 281 -21.10 -25.41 28.94
CA ASP A 281 -22.48 -25.52 29.44
C ASP A 281 -22.76 -24.79 30.76
N PHE A 282 -21.71 -24.32 31.43
CA PHE A 282 -21.76 -23.61 32.72
C PHE A 282 -22.59 -24.33 33.82
N LYS A 283 -22.77 -25.65 33.74
CA LYS A 283 -23.54 -26.38 34.76
C LYS A 283 -22.85 -26.28 36.12
N GLY A 284 -23.59 -25.79 37.12
CA GLY A 284 -23.08 -25.57 38.47
C GLY A 284 -22.30 -24.27 38.67
N ILE A 285 -22.20 -23.42 37.64
CA ILE A 285 -21.61 -22.09 37.72
C ILE A 285 -22.72 -21.05 37.56
N ASN A 286 -22.83 -20.14 38.53
CA ASN A 286 -23.75 -19.01 38.43
C ASN A 286 -23.07 -17.86 37.69
N ILE A 287 -23.41 -17.68 36.42
CA ILE A 287 -22.78 -16.70 35.52
C ILE A 287 -22.92 -15.26 36.04
N ARG A 288 -23.94 -14.96 36.86
CA ARG A 288 -24.13 -13.62 37.48
C ARG A 288 -22.98 -13.17 38.36
N ASP A 289 -22.16 -14.11 38.82
CA ASP A 289 -21.04 -13.83 39.71
C ASP A 289 -19.78 -13.38 38.93
N TYR A 290 -19.84 -13.35 37.58
CA TYR A 290 -18.73 -13.07 36.68
C TYR A 290 -19.06 -11.94 35.69
N ASN A 291 -18.03 -11.19 35.28
CA ASN A 291 -18.15 -10.24 34.19
C ASN A 291 -18.05 -10.98 32.85
N ILE A 292 -19.18 -11.13 32.17
CA ILE A 292 -19.28 -11.81 30.87
C ILE A 292 -19.33 -10.85 29.68
N GLU A 293 -19.05 -9.56 29.90
CA GLU A 293 -19.04 -8.57 28.83
C GLU A 293 -18.06 -8.98 27.71
N GLY A 294 -18.54 -9.00 26.48
CA GLY A 294 -17.77 -9.40 25.29
C GLY A 294 -17.53 -10.91 25.13
N ALA A 295 -17.95 -11.76 26.06
CA ALA A 295 -17.81 -13.22 25.98
C ALA A 295 -18.85 -13.84 25.03
N TYR A 296 -18.43 -14.74 24.14
CA TYR A 296 -19.34 -15.48 23.27
C TYR A 296 -19.86 -16.72 24.01
N ILE A 297 -21.08 -16.63 24.56
CA ILE A 297 -21.75 -17.69 25.30
C ILE A 297 -23.00 -18.10 24.52
N SER A 298 -23.33 -19.40 24.50
CA SER A 298 -24.52 -19.87 23.79
C SER A 298 -25.82 -19.32 24.40
N SER A 299 -26.75 -18.94 23.53
CA SER A 299 -28.06 -18.44 23.97
C SER A 299 -28.83 -19.42 24.84
N ALA A 300 -28.66 -20.74 24.65
CA ALA A 300 -29.31 -21.74 25.49
C ALA A 300 -28.92 -21.61 26.97
N VAL A 301 -27.63 -21.40 27.24
CA VAL A 301 -27.09 -21.19 28.60
C VAL A 301 -27.61 -19.88 29.19
N LEU A 302 -27.60 -18.80 28.40
CA LEU A 302 -28.11 -17.50 28.85
C LEU A 302 -29.61 -17.57 29.18
N VAL A 303 -30.40 -18.31 28.39
CA VAL A 303 -31.84 -18.51 28.64
C VAL A 303 -32.07 -19.30 29.93
N GLU A 304 -31.33 -20.40 30.12
CA GLU A 304 -31.42 -21.24 31.32
C GLU A 304 -31.10 -20.45 32.59
N GLN A 305 -30.12 -19.55 32.52
CA GLN A 305 -29.68 -18.73 33.66
C GLN A 305 -30.48 -17.43 33.83
N HIS A 306 -31.47 -17.15 32.97
CA HIS A 306 -32.23 -15.89 32.93
C HIS A 306 -31.36 -14.64 32.74
N LEU A 307 -30.35 -14.74 31.87
CA LEU A 307 -29.44 -13.66 31.45
C LEU A 307 -29.55 -13.34 29.96
N TYR A 308 -30.44 -14.03 29.27
CA TYR A 308 -30.67 -13.85 27.84
C TYR A 308 -31.36 -12.52 27.54
N ASP A 309 -30.79 -11.76 26.61
CA ASP A 309 -31.35 -10.51 26.09
C ASP A 309 -31.49 -10.60 24.56
N ASP A 310 -32.74 -10.72 24.09
CA ASP A 310 -33.08 -10.58 22.66
C ASP A 310 -33.66 -9.21 22.32
N ALA A 311 -33.54 -8.19 23.16
CA ALA A 311 -34.11 -6.88 22.88
C ALA A 311 -33.61 -6.32 21.53
N PHE A 312 -32.31 -6.48 21.25
CA PHE A 312 -31.73 -6.08 19.96
C PHE A 312 -32.35 -6.83 18.79
N TYR A 313 -32.40 -8.16 18.83
CA TYR A 313 -32.94 -8.99 17.74
C TYR A 313 -34.45 -8.81 17.57
N SER A 314 -35.18 -8.72 18.68
CA SER A 314 -36.62 -8.47 18.70
C SER A 314 -36.96 -7.11 18.12
N ALA A 315 -36.19 -6.08 18.43
CA ALA A 315 -36.41 -4.73 17.88
C ALA A 315 -36.04 -4.65 16.40
N ASN A 316 -34.97 -5.32 15.96
CA ASN A 316 -34.41 -5.13 14.62
C ASN A 316 -34.86 -6.15 13.57
N ILE A 317 -35.25 -7.37 13.95
CA ILE A 317 -35.43 -8.51 13.03
C ILE A 317 -36.79 -9.24 13.18
N LYS A 318 -37.31 -9.42 14.41
CA LYS A 318 -38.35 -10.44 14.72
C LYS A 318 -39.82 -10.11 14.33
N ASP A 319 -40.11 -8.94 13.75
CA ASP A 319 -41.51 -8.53 13.47
C ASP A 319 -42.23 -9.50 12.51
N TYR A 320 -43.42 -9.97 12.90
CA TYR A 320 -44.19 -11.01 12.20
C TYR A 320 -44.82 -10.53 10.88
N GLU A 321 -45.37 -9.30 10.82
CA GLU A 321 -45.88 -8.75 9.56
C GLU A 321 -44.75 -8.52 8.55
N PHE A 322 -43.55 -8.31 9.07
CA PHE A 322 -42.36 -8.06 8.32
C PHE A 322 -41.75 -9.35 7.77
N ASN A 323 -41.66 -10.41 8.58
CA ASN A 323 -41.27 -11.75 8.12
C ASN A 323 -42.15 -12.24 6.97
N ALA A 324 -43.46 -11.96 7.00
CA ALA A 324 -44.36 -12.29 5.90
C ALA A 324 -44.02 -11.51 4.60
N LYS A 325 -43.64 -10.23 4.71
CA LYS A 325 -43.24 -9.39 3.55
C LYS A 325 -41.87 -9.79 2.98
N LEU A 326 -40.91 -10.14 3.84
CA LEU A 326 -39.64 -10.71 3.42
C LEU A 326 -39.85 -12.03 2.68
N THR A 327 -40.64 -12.94 3.25
CA THR A 327 -40.94 -14.24 2.63
C THR A 327 -41.54 -14.05 1.24
N PHE A 328 -42.47 -13.11 1.06
CA PHE A 328 -43.03 -12.77 -0.25
C PHE A 328 -41.98 -12.20 -1.24
N SER A 329 -41.01 -11.41 -0.77
CA SER A 329 -39.93 -10.90 -1.63
C SER A 329 -39.00 -12.03 -2.10
N ALA A 330 -38.65 -12.95 -1.20
CA ALA A 330 -37.80 -14.11 -1.49
C ALA A 330 -38.50 -15.14 -2.40
N GLU A 331 -39.81 -15.37 -2.25
CA GLU A 331 -40.58 -16.27 -3.12
C GLU A 331 -40.64 -15.80 -4.59
N ASN A 332 -40.44 -14.51 -4.83
CA ASN A 332 -40.40 -13.91 -6.18
C ASN A 332 -38.99 -13.89 -6.79
N GLU A 333 -37.96 -14.39 -6.09
CA GLU A 333 -36.61 -14.57 -6.64
C GLU A 333 -36.63 -15.72 -7.66
N VAL A 334 -36.80 -15.39 -8.95
CA VAL A 334 -37.10 -16.36 -10.02
C VAL A 334 -35.90 -17.25 -10.38
N VAL A 335 -34.66 -16.82 -10.09
CA VAL A 335 -33.42 -17.52 -10.46
C VAL A 335 -32.36 -17.26 -9.39
N GLU A 336 -31.77 -18.32 -8.83
CA GLU A 336 -30.61 -18.20 -7.93
C GLU A 336 -29.46 -17.52 -8.71
N ALA A 337 -28.75 -16.58 -8.07
CA ALA A 337 -27.61 -15.88 -8.64
C ALA A 337 -26.50 -16.87 -9.09
N ILE A 338 -26.58 -17.39 -10.31
CA ILE A 338 -25.56 -18.30 -10.85
C ILE A 338 -24.30 -17.47 -11.14
N ALA A 339 -23.17 -17.95 -10.63
CA ALA A 339 -21.88 -17.30 -10.81
C ALA A 339 -21.44 -17.40 -12.28
N VAL A 340 -21.54 -16.29 -13.01
CA VAL A 340 -20.84 -16.14 -14.29
C VAL A 340 -19.38 -15.81 -13.97
N LEU A 341 -18.45 -16.69 -14.35
CA LEU A 341 -17.02 -16.37 -14.33
C LEU A 341 -16.73 -15.51 -15.56
N HIS A 342 -16.05 -14.37 -15.35
CA HIS A 342 -15.64 -13.50 -16.46
C HIS A 342 -14.59 -14.20 -17.32
N ASP A 343 -14.95 -14.59 -18.55
CA ASP A 343 -14.00 -15.03 -19.59
C ASP A 343 -13.17 -13.84 -20.14
N THR A 344 -13.43 -12.62 -19.65
CA THR A 344 -12.88 -11.35 -20.13
C THR A 344 -12.04 -10.62 -19.07
N ASP A 345 -11.17 -11.33 -18.36
CA ASP A 345 -9.86 -10.77 -17.96
C ASP A 345 -8.96 -10.48 -19.20
N LEU A 346 -9.48 -10.79 -20.40
CA LEU A 346 -8.89 -10.69 -21.73
C LEU A 346 -9.35 -9.43 -22.50
N VAL A 347 -9.56 -8.28 -21.86
CA VAL A 347 -9.25 -7.06 -22.61
C VAL A 347 -7.76 -7.17 -22.89
N SER A 348 -7.42 -7.31 -24.17
CA SER A 348 -6.04 -7.36 -24.61
C SER A 348 -5.41 -6.00 -24.30
N ASN A 349 -4.91 -5.80 -23.07
CA ASN A 349 -4.11 -4.63 -22.73
C ASN A 349 -2.99 -4.57 -23.76
N SER A 350 -3.03 -3.65 -24.71
CA SER A 350 -2.01 -3.51 -25.76
C SER A 350 -0.62 -3.25 -25.17
N THR A 351 -0.56 -2.92 -23.88
CA THR A 351 0.63 -2.69 -23.07
C THR A 351 1.30 -3.99 -22.60
N LEU A 352 2.63 -3.97 -22.42
CA LEU A 352 3.38 -5.15 -21.98
C LEU A 352 3.30 -5.36 -20.46
N ASN A 353 3.02 -4.29 -19.71
CA ASN A 353 2.79 -4.31 -18.26
C ASN A 353 1.33 -4.00 -17.91
N ASP A 354 0.85 -4.62 -16.83
CA ASP A 354 -0.51 -4.43 -16.31
C ASP A 354 -0.51 -3.28 -15.28
N ASN A 355 -0.86 -2.09 -15.75
CA ASN A 355 -0.95 -0.87 -14.96
C ASN A 355 -2.41 -0.58 -14.55
N SER A 356 -3.20 -1.63 -14.34
CA SER A 356 -4.62 -1.50 -14.02
C SER A 356 -4.91 -1.61 -12.54
N SER A 357 -5.91 -0.86 -12.08
CA SER A 357 -6.56 -1.07 -10.78
C SER A 357 -7.66 -2.10 -10.91
N LYS A 358 -7.78 -2.97 -9.91
CA LYS A 358 -8.95 -3.83 -9.79
C LYS A 358 -10.06 -3.06 -9.10
N VAL A 359 -11.24 -3.08 -9.72
CA VAL A 359 -12.46 -2.54 -9.16
C VAL A 359 -13.34 -3.73 -8.81
N TYR A 360 -13.36 -4.07 -7.52
CA TYR A 360 -14.22 -5.10 -6.97
C TYR A 360 -15.64 -4.55 -6.79
N TYR A 361 -16.66 -5.38 -6.95
CA TYR A 361 -18.05 -4.95 -6.77
C TYR A 361 -18.94 -6.05 -6.22
N ILE A 362 -19.99 -5.67 -5.50
CA ILE A 362 -21.04 -6.54 -4.95
C ILE A 362 -22.32 -5.74 -4.67
N SER A 363 -23.48 -6.41 -4.65
CA SER A 363 -24.75 -5.81 -4.23
C SER A 363 -25.74 -6.85 -3.71
N ASP A 364 -26.87 -6.38 -3.17
CA ASP A 364 -28.04 -7.21 -2.83
C ASP A 364 -27.69 -8.36 -1.86
N ILE A 365 -27.01 -8.04 -0.75
CA ILE A 365 -26.61 -9.04 0.27
C ILE A 365 -27.80 -9.47 1.12
N HIS A 366 -28.75 -8.57 1.42
CA HIS A 366 -29.96 -8.84 2.20
C HIS A 366 -29.73 -9.60 3.51
N LEU A 367 -28.92 -9.02 4.40
CA LEU A 367 -28.48 -9.64 5.65
C LEU A 367 -29.62 -10.11 6.53
N ASP A 368 -30.70 -9.35 6.60
CA ASP A 368 -31.83 -9.66 7.47
C ASP A 368 -32.48 -11.02 7.14
N HIS A 369 -32.63 -11.34 5.85
CA HIS A 369 -33.10 -12.67 5.42
C HIS A 369 -32.16 -13.78 5.88
N LYS A 370 -30.86 -13.52 5.82
CA LYS A 370 -29.81 -14.48 6.21
C LYS A 370 -29.80 -14.68 7.73
N LEU A 371 -30.01 -13.61 8.49
CA LEU A 371 -30.14 -13.65 9.95
C LEU A 371 -31.39 -14.39 10.39
N ILE A 372 -32.56 -14.13 9.79
CA ILE A 372 -33.81 -14.86 10.10
C ILE A 372 -33.67 -16.36 9.82
N ASN A 373 -33.05 -16.70 8.69
CA ASN A 373 -32.80 -18.10 8.33
C ASN A 373 -31.78 -18.78 9.25
N ALA A 374 -30.80 -18.03 9.77
CA ALA A 374 -29.81 -18.55 10.72
C ALA A 374 -30.38 -18.67 12.15
N PHE A 375 -31.26 -17.74 12.55
CA PHE A 375 -31.77 -17.58 13.91
C PHE A 375 -33.31 -17.46 13.92
N PRO A 376 -34.05 -18.54 13.60
CA PRO A 376 -35.50 -18.46 13.39
C PRO A 376 -36.32 -18.09 14.65
N SER A 377 -35.76 -18.29 15.85
CA SER A 377 -36.47 -18.07 17.12
C SER A 377 -36.03 -16.80 17.83
N TYR A 378 -34.72 -16.64 18.03
CA TYR A 378 -34.09 -15.60 18.83
C TYR A 378 -32.57 -15.57 18.55
N ALA A 379 -31.94 -14.41 18.75
CA ALA A 379 -30.48 -14.27 18.81
C ALA A 379 -30.10 -13.10 19.72
N THR A 380 -28.90 -13.13 20.27
CA THR A 380 -28.25 -11.98 20.92
C THR A 380 -27.62 -11.05 19.89
N GLU A 381 -27.35 -9.79 20.28
CA GLU A 381 -26.58 -8.85 19.43
C GLU A 381 -25.19 -9.40 19.06
N LEU A 382 -24.54 -10.09 19.99
CA LEU A 382 -23.22 -10.69 19.76
C LEU A 382 -23.28 -11.82 18.73
N GLU A 383 -24.29 -12.70 18.77
CA GLU A 383 -24.49 -13.75 17.76
C GLU A 383 -24.73 -13.15 16.36
N VAL A 384 -25.54 -12.10 16.26
CA VAL A 384 -25.77 -11.36 15.01
C VAL A 384 -24.45 -10.77 14.50
N THR A 385 -23.68 -10.12 15.37
CA THR A 385 -22.39 -9.52 15.04
C THR A 385 -21.38 -10.56 14.55
N ILE A 386 -21.27 -11.71 15.24
CA ILE A 386 -20.37 -12.81 14.87
C ILE A 386 -20.78 -13.40 13.52
N TYR A 387 -22.08 -13.60 13.28
CA TYR A 387 -22.57 -14.09 12.00
C TYR A 387 -22.18 -13.15 10.85
N ILE A 388 -22.39 -11.85 11.02
CA ILE A 388 -22.03 -10.83 10.02
C ILE A 388 -20.51 -10.80 9.81
N ARG A 389 -19.71 -10.83 10.89
CA ARG A 389 -18.24 -10.91 10.81
C ARG A 389 -17.77 -12.12 10.01
N GLN A 390 -18.35 -13.30 10.24
CA GLN A 390 -18.02 -14.51 9.49
C GLN A 390 -18.40 -14.38 8.00
N LEU A 391 -19.52 -13.75 7.70
CA LEU A 391 -19.94 -13.49 6.32
C LEU A 391 -18.99 -12.53 5.60
N VAL A 392 -18.61 -11.42 6.26
CA VAL A 392 -17.61 -10.45 5.78
C VAL A 392 -16.28 -11.17 5.51
N LYS A 393 -15.82 -11.99 6.46
CA LYS A 393 -14.60 -12.78 6.30
C LYS A 393 -14.68 -13.67 5.07
N LYS A 394 -15.77 -14.44 4.92
CA LYS A 394 -15.99 -15.30 3.75
C LYS A 394 -15.97 -14.51 2.44
N MET A 395 -16.55 -13.30 2.42
CA MET A 395 -16.55 -12.41 1.25
C MET A 395 -15.14 -11.95 0.89
N ILE A 396 -14.39 -11.39 1.85
CA ILE A 396 -13.06 -10.81 1.63
C ILE A 396 -12.00 -11.90 1.43
N ASP A 397 -12.19 -13.11 1.97
CA ASP A 397 -11.31 -14.27 1.76
C ASP A 397 -11.37 -14.85 0.34
N THR A 398 -12.34 -14.45 -0.49
CA THR A 398 -12.32 -14.78 -1.92
C THR A 398 -11.21 -14.07 -2.70
N VAL A 399 -10.58 -13.05 -2.10
CA VAL A 399 -9.55 -12.24 -2.73
C VAL A 399 -8.18 -12.52 -2.11
N ASN A 400 -7.22 -12.96 -2.95
CA ASN A 400 -5.86 -13.28 -2.50
C ASN A 400 -5.02 -12.05 -2.14
N TYR A 401 -5.20 -10.93 -2.85
CA TYR A 401 -4.41 -9.71 -2.67
C TYR A 401 -5.17 -8.48 -3.16
N MET A 402 -5.21 -7.43 -2.33
CA MET A 402 -5.73 -6.10 -2.65
C MET A 402 -4.66 -5.05 -2.34
N THR A 403 -4.67 -3.97 -3.10
CA THR A 403 -3.77 -2.82 -2.92
C THR A 403 -4.56 -1.56 -2.61
N TYR A 404 -3.90 -0.54 -2.04
CA TYR A 404 -4.48 0.79 -1.81
C TYR A 404 -5.01 1.45 -3.11
N SER A 405 -4.54 0.99 -4.27
CA SER A 405 -4.95 1.47 -5.58
C SER A 405 -6.19 0.75 -6.15
N ASP A 406 -6.70 -0.28 -5.46
CA ASP A 406 -7.92 -0.99 -5.84
C ASP A 406 -9.14 -0.36 -5.15
N TYR A 407 -10.34 -0.72 -5.63
CA TYR A 407 -11.61 -0.18 -5.15
C TYR A 407 -12.59 -1.30 -4.83
N LEU A 408 -13.46 -1.09 -3.84
CA LEU A 408 -14.61 -1.96 -3.55
C LEU A 408 -15.90 -1.16 -3.69
N LEU A 409 -16.70 -1.48 -4.71
CA LEU A 409 -18.01 -0.87 -4.97
C LEU A 409 -19.12 -1.71 -4.33
N ILE A 410 -19.97 -1.09 -3.53
CA ILE A 410 -21.14 -1.74 -2.93
C ILE A 410 -22.40 -1.03 -3.44
N ALA A 411 -23.17 -1.71 -4.29
CA ALA A 411 -24.32 -1.14 -5.00
C ALA A 411 -25.65 -1.33 -4.24
N GLY A 412 -25.65 -1.12 -2.93
CA GLY A 412 -26.86 -1.11 -2.09
C GLY A 412 -27.47 -2.48 -1.76
N ASP A 413 -28.58 -2.44 -1.02
CA ASP A 413 -29.35 -3.60 -0.54
C ASP A 413 -28.53 -4.57 0.32
N ILE A 414 -27.79 -4.01 1.28
CA ILE A 414 -27.12 -4.72 2.35
C ILE A 414 -28.13 -5.18 3.40
N SER A 415 -28.96 -4.25 3.87
CA SER A 415 -29.94 -4.49 4.93
C SER A 415 -31.02 -3.42 4.87
N PHE A 416 -32.26 -3.78 5.24
CA PHE A 416 -33.31 -2.78 5.39
C PHE A 416 -33.27 -2.06 6.75
N ASN A 417 -32.46 -2.54 7.68
CA ASN A 417 -32.30 -2.01 9.02
C ASN A 417 -30.93 -1.29 9.16
N PHE A 418 -30.96 -0.06 9.66
CA PHE A 418 -29.76 0.76 9.83
C PHE A 418 -28.72 0.14 10.78
N GLU A 419 -29.13 -0.43 11.91
CA GLU A 419 -28.20 -1.00 12.90
C GLU A 419 -27.47 -2.24 12.34
N ILE A 420 -28.17 -3.06 11.57
CA ILE A 420 -27.57 -4.22 10.89
C ILE A 420 -26.59 -3.78 9.80
N SER A 421 -26.93 -2.74 9.02
CA SER A 421 -26.01 -2.11 8.08
C SER A 421 -24.76 -1.57 8.79
N ASN A 422 -24.94 -0.89 9.92
CA ASN A 422 -23.84 -0.33 10.72
C ASN A 422 -22.88 -1.43 11.22
N ILE A 423 -23.40 -2.55 11.72
CA ILE A 423 -22.59 -3.71 12.11
C ILE A 423 -21.82 -4.25 10.89
N PHE A 424 -22.47 -4.42 9.74
CA PHE A 424 -21.82 -4.92 8.53
C PHE A 424 -20.65 -4.06 8.08
N TYR A 425 -20.84 -2.75 7.94
CA TYR A 425 -19.78 -1.86 7.48
C TYR A 425 -18.66 -1.70 8.52
N THR A 426 -19.00 -1.72 9.81
CA THR A 426 -18.00 -1.69 10.89
C THR A 426 -17.11 -2.94 10.85
N GLU A 427 -17.71 -4.12 10.75
CA GLU A 427 -16.95 -5.38 10.69
C GLU A 427 -16.20 -5.54 9.36
N LEU A 428 -16.73 -4.98 8.26
CA LEU A 428 -16.03 -4.89 6.97
C LEU A 428 -14.72 -4.11 7.09
N VAL A 429 -14.76 -2.89 7.61
CA VAL A 429 -13.57 -2.04 7.76
C VAL A 429 -12.55 -2.69 8.68
N LYS A 430 -12.98 -3.12 9.88
CA LYS A 430 -12.10 -3.81 10.84
C LYS A 430 -11.40 -5.02 10.22
N TYR A 431 -12.14 -5.85 9.49
CA TYR A 431 -11.56 -7.05 8.89
C TYR A 431 -10.57 -6.70 7.77
N MET A 432 -10.89 -5.70 6.94
CA MET A 432 -10.00 -5.26 5.86
C MET A 432 -8.70 -4.64 6.39
N GLU A 433 -8.76 -3.82 7.44
CA GLU A 433 -7.59 -3.26 8.12
C GLU A 433 -6.72 -4.35 8.77
N SER A 434 -7.35 -5.37 9.36
CA SER A 434 -6.60 -6.50 9.94
C SER A 434 -5.89 -7.35 8.89
N LYS A 435 -6.44 -7.43 7.67
CA LYS A 435 -5.97 -8.32 6.60
C LYS A 435 -4.98 -7.64 5.66
N PHE A 436 -5.13 -6.34 5.43
CA PHE A 436 -4.35 -5.60 4.44
C PHE A 436 -3.67 -4.39 5.08
N TRP A 437 -2.34 -4.30 4.91
CA TRP A 437 -1.55 -3.14 5.35
C TRP A 437 -2.04 -1.79 4.78
N SER A 438 -2.69 -1.81 3.62
CA SER A 438 -3.32 -0.63 3.04
C SER A 438 -4.59 -1.06 2.31
N PRO A 439 -5.76 -0.97 2.96
CA PRO A 439 -7.02 -1.42 2.37
C PRO A 439 -7.39 -0.57 1.14
N PRO A 440 -8.15 -1.15 0.19
CA PRO A 440 -8.68 -0.42 -0.97
C PRO A 440 -9.74 0.59 -0.55
N GLN A 441 -10.02 1.55 -1.43
CA GLN A 441 -11.08 2.53 -1.18
C GLN A 441 -12.47 1.89 -1.32
N ILE A 442 -13.32 2.02 -0.31
CA ILE A 442 -14.69 1.52 -0.31
C ILE A 442 -15.64 2.62 -0.77
N VAL A 443 -16.44 2.33 -1.81
CA VAL A 443 -17.40 3.27 -2.40
C VAL A 443 -18.79 2.65 -2.36
N VAL A 444 -19.75 3.36 -1.80
CA VAL A 444 -21.09 2.83 -1.51
C VAL A 444 -22.18 3.74 -2.08
N VAL A 445 -23.24 3.12 -2.59
CA VAL A 445 -24.54 3.75 -2.83
C VAL A 445 -25.61 2.99 -2.04
N LEU A 446 -26.71 3.65 -1.67
CA LEU A 446 -27.83 2.98 -1.01
C LEU A 446 -28.70 2.25 -2.04
N GLY A 447 -29.30 1.15 -1.61
CA GLY A 447 -30.39 0.50 -2.32
C GLY A 447 -31.76 0.90 -1.77
N ASN A 448 -32.81 0.30 -2.32
CA ASN A 448 -34.16 0.62 -1.89
C ASN A 448 -34.49 0.04 -0.51
N HIS A 449 -33.83 -1.05 -0.08
CA HIS A 449 -34.03 -1.64 1.23
C HIS A 449 -33.53 -0.71 2.34
N GLU A 450 -32.39 -0.02 2.17
CA GLU A 450 -31.91 0.94 3.17
C GLU A 450 -32.88 2.09 3.41
N LEU A 451 -33.81 2.36 2.48
CA LEU A 451 -34.86 3.36 2.64
C LEU A 451 -36.06 2.89 3.46
N TRP A 452 -36.20 1.59 3.75
CA TRP A 452 -37.36 1.05 4.49
C TRP A 452 -37.28 1.36 5.98
N ASP A 453 -36.07 1.25 6.54
CA ASP A 453 -35.64 1.57 7.92
C ASP A 453 -36.76 1.50 8.98
N PHE A 454 -37.10 0.27 9.34
CA PHE A 454 -38.33 -0.08 10.04
C PHE A 454 -38.29 0.17 11.56
N ASN A 455 -37.11 0.24 12.16
CA ASN A 455 -36.94 0.29 13.62
C ASN A 455 -36.69 1.72 14.15
N ARG A 456 -37.48 2.68 13.67
CA ARG A 456 -37.49 4.04 14.24
C ARG A 456 -38.23 4.03 15.58
N TYR A 457 -37.54 3.47 16.57
CA TYR A 457 -37.80 3.50 18.01
C TYR A 457 -39.26 3.30 18.40
N GLY A 458 -39.65 2.03 18.59
CA GLY A 458 -40.66 1.60 19.56
C GLY A 458 -41.99 2.37 19.58
N THR A 459 -43.06 1.67 19.24
CA THR A 459 -44.46 2.12 19.13
C THR A 459 -44.79 2.82 17.82
N SER A 460 -45.92 2.42 17.26
CA SER A 460 -46.50 2.72 15.95
C SER A 460 -46.88 4.20 15.72
N SER A 461 -46.14 5.15 16.30
CA SER A 461 -46.37 6.59 16.20
C SER A 461 -45.11 7.48 16.17
N ALA A 462 -43.90 6.93 16.05
CA ALA A 462 -42.68 7.76 15.93
C ALA A 462 -42.48 8.30 14.50
N ASN A 463 -42.02 9.56 14.38
CA ASN A 463 -41.89 10.32 13.14
C ASN A 463 -41.14 9.54 12.04
N LEU A 464 -41.79 9.33 10.89
CA LEU A 464 -41.12 8.83 9.68
C LEU A 464 -40.07 9.85 9.24
N HIS A 465 -38.78 9.54 9.39
CA HIS A 465 -37.72 10.31 8.74
C HIS A 465 -37.94 10.38 7.23
N THR A 466 -37.72 11.58 6.70
CA THR A 466 -37.67 11.91 5.29
C THR A 466 -36.49 11.22 4.59
N LEU A 467 -36.52 11.16 3.26
CA LEU A 467 -35.42 10.63 2.45
C LEU A 467 -34.08 11.30 2.79
N ASP A 468 -34.06 12.63 2.96
CA ASP A 468 -32.83 13.39 3.23
C ASP A 468 -32.25 13.07 4.61
N GLU A 469 -33.10 12.84 5.62
CA GLU A 469 -32.67 12.41 6.96
C GLU A 469 -32.04 11.02 6.94
N ILE A 470 -32.59 10.08 6.15
CA ILE A 470 -32.00 8.73 5.94
C ILE A 470 -30.62 8.85 5.30
N ILE A 471 -30.54 9.60 4.19
CA ILE A 471 -29.29 9.82 3.47
C ILE A 471 -28.25 10.44 4.41
N GLN A 472 -28.64 11.41 5.24
CA GLN A 472 -27.74 12.04 6.20
C GLN A 472 -27.28 11.08 7.31
N GLN A 473 -28.16 10.20 7.79
CA GLN A 473 -27.82 9.18 8.78
C GLN A 473 -26.73 8.23 8.26
N TYR A 474 -26.92 7.70 7.05
CA TYR A 474 -25.91 6.87 6.39
C TYR A 474 -24.62 7.65 6.08
N ARG A 475 -24.74 8.90 5.61
CA ARG A 475 -23.57 9.76 5.35
C ARG A 475 -22.73 9.96 6.63
N ASN A 476 -23.36 10.14 7.78
CA ASN A 476 -22.67 10.26 9.07
C ASN A 476 -21.99 8.94 9.49
N MET A 477 -22.65 7.80 9.28
CA MET A 477 -22.08 6.48 9.57
C MET A 477 -20.86 6.20 8.71
N PHE A 478 -20.97 6.38 7.39
CA PHE A 478 -19.87 6.14 6.45
C PHE A 478 -18.68 7.08 6.69
N ALA A 479 -18.92 8.35 7.05
CA ALA A 479 -17.85 9.28 7.39
C ALA A 479 -17.03 8.85 8.62
N LYS A 480 -17.66 8.20 9.62
CA LYS A 480 -16.94 7.65 10.79
C LYS A 480 -16.06 6.45 10.44
N LEU A 481 -16.39 5.75 9.36
CA LEU A 481 -15.72 4.53 8.90
C LEU A 481 -14.77 4.79 7.71
N ASP A 482 -14.55 6.05 7.33
CA ASP A 482 -13.77 6.46 6.14
C ASP A 482 -14.24 5.81 4.82
N ILE A 483 -15.56 5.59 4.70
CA ILE A 483 -16.21 5.02 3.51
C ILE A 483 -16.73 6.16 2.62
N SER A 484 -16.45 6.07 1.31
CA SER A 484 -16.92 7.04 0.33
C SER A 484 -18.37 6.78 -0.07
N PHE A 485 -19.29 7.54 0.49
CA PHE A 485 -20.72 7.44 0.18
C PHE A 485 -21.15 8.44 -0.90
N LEU A 486 -21.80 7.93 -1.96
CA LEU A 486 -22.25 8.74 -3.09
C LEU A 486 -23.78 8.74 -3.22
N GLN A 487 -24.36 9.94 -3.28
CA GLN A 487 -25.79 10.11 -3.56
C GLN A 487 -26.03 11.32 -4.46
N ASN A 488 -26.11 11.07 -5.77
CA ASN A 488 -26.06 12.08 -6.83
C ASN A 488 -24.72 12.84 -6.87
N ASP A 489 -23.65 12.19 -6.41
CA ASP A 489 -22.32 12.77 -6.24
C ASP A 489 -21.34 12.14 -7.24
N LEU A 490 -20.27 12.86 -7.56
CA LEU A 490 -19.19 12.40 -8.44
C LEU A 490 -17.88 12.31 -7.66
N MET A 491 -17.27 11.13 -7.63
CA MET A 491 -15.98 10.89 -6.99
C MET A 491 -14.85 10.87 -8.01
N ILE A 492 -13.78 11.60 -7.72
CA ILE A 492 -12.51 11.55 -8.43
C ILE A 492 -11.70 10.37 -7.87
N SER A 493 -10.88 9.72 -8.70
CA SER A 493 -10.03 8.58 -8.29
C SER A 493 -9.16 8.82 -7.04
N ASN A 494 -8.81 10.07 -6.71
CA ASN A 494 -8.05 10.37 -5.49
C ASN A 494 -8.92 10.41 -4.22
N GLY A 495 -10.21 10.07 -4.33
CA GLY A 495 -11.21 10.06 -3.26
C GLY A 495 -11.93 11.38 -3.03
N THR A 496 -11.63 12.43 -3.81
CA THR A 496 -12.36 13.71 -3.69
C THR A 496 -13.79 13.55 -4.20
N ILE A 497 -14.78 13.88 -3.38
CA ILE A 497 -16.21 13.85 -3.76
C ILE A 497 -16.66 15.27 -4.15
N ILE A 498 -17.28 15.38 -5.32
CA ILE A 498 -17.97 16.57 -5.81
C ILE A 498 -19.47 16.37 -5.60
N SER A 499 -20.09 17.22 -4.78
CA SER A 499 -21.51 17.05 -4.41
C SER A 499 -22.48 17.38 -5.55
N GLU A 500 -23.73 16.92 -5.44
CA GLU A 500 -24.83 17.30 -6.35
C GLU A 500 -24.92 18.83 -6.57
N GLU A 501 -24.73 19.63 -5.51
CA GLU A 501 -24.79 21.10 -5.57
C GLU A 501 -23.61 21.69 -6.35
N GLN A 502 -22.40 21.20 -6.09
CA GLN A 502 -21.19 21.63 -6.82
C GLN A 502 -21.26 21.23 -8.30
N LEU A 503 -21.72 20.01 -8.59
CA LEU A 503 -21.94 19.54 -9.95
C LEU A 503 -22.94 20.43 -10.68
N LYS A 504 -23.98 20.93 -10.01
CA LYS A 504 -24.93 21.89 -10.61
C LYS A 504 -24.29 23.26 -10.88
N SER A 505 -23.35 23.72 -10.05
CA SER A 505 -22.70 25.02 -10.25
C SER A 505 -21.64 25.05 -11.35
N PHE A 506 -20.87 23.97 -11.54
CA PHE A 506 -19.76 23.96 -12.51
C PHE A 506 -20.26 23.99 -13.95
N ASP A 507 -19.55 24.70 -14.84
CA ASP A 507 -19.77 24.51 -16.26
C ASP A 507 -19.11 23.19 -16.75
N PRO A 508 -19.52 22.64 -17.91
CA PRO A 508 -18.97 21.38 -18.41
C PRO A 508 -17.44 21.40 -18.65
N ASP A 509 -16.87 22.54 -19.04
CA ASP A 509 -15.43 22.66 -19.30
C ASP A 509 -14.63 22.74 -17.99
N GLU A 510 -15.17 23.41 -16.97
CA GLU A 510 -14.62 23.42 -15.62
C GLU A 510 -14.60 22.01 -15.01
N LEU A 511 -15.73 21.28 -15.09
CA LEU A 511 -15.82 19.91 -14.59
C LEU A 511 -14.81 18.98 -15.28
N LYS A 512 -14.67 19.14 -16.59
CA LYS A 512 -13.69 18.43 -17.41
C LYS A 512 -12.25 18.71 -16.99
N TYR A 513 -11.93 19.96 -16.66
CA TYR A 513 -10.61 20.34 -16.14
C TYR A 513 -10.34 19.78 -14.75
N ILE A 514 -11.33 19.80 -13.84
CA ILE A 514 -11.23 19.23 -12.50
C ILE A 514 -10.89 17.73 -12.57
N CYS A 515 -11.54 17.00 -13.48
CA CYS A 515 -11.37 15.55 -13.64
C CYS A 515 -10.14 15.16 -14.49
N LEU A 516 -9.41 16.13 -15.07
CA LEU A 516 -8.33 15.88 -16.04
C LEU A 516 -7.18 15.03 -15.49
N LYS A 517 -6.90 15.15 -14.18
CA LYS A 517 -5.85 14.40 -13.48
C LYS A 517 -6.32 13.07 -12.89
N SER A 518 -7.54 12.67 -13.22
CA SER A 518 -8.13 11.41 -12.79
C SER A 518 -8.11 10.40 -13.94
N PRO A 519 -7.62 9.17 -13.72
CA PRO A 519 -7.74 8.10 -14.70
C PRO A 519 -9.20 7.73 -14.99
N PHE A 520 -10.04 7.74 -13.95
CA PHE A 520 -11.47 7.49 -14.05
C PHE A 520 -12.21 8.20 -12.91
N VAL A 521 -13.51 8.41 -13.09
CA VAL A 521 -14.40 8.98 -12.07
C VAL A 521 -15.58 8.06 -11.77
N ILE A 522 -16.19 8.17 -10.61
CA ILE A 522 -17.35 7.37 -10.19
C ILE A 522 -18.54 8.29 -9.95
N LEU A 523 -19.57 8.20 -10.78
CA LEU A 523 -20.86 8.84 -10.55
C LEU A 523 -21.75 7.86 -9.77
N GLY A 524 -22.19 8.25 -8.57
CA GLY A 524 -22.91 7.37 -7.67
C GLY A 524 -24.24 7.93 -7.17
N GLY A 525 -25.23 7.04 -7.03
CA GLY A 525 -26.47 7.30 -6.30
C GLY A 525 -27.42 6.12 -6.39
N LEU A 526 -28.53 6.13 -5.65
CA LEU A 526 -29.50 5.02 -5.70
C LEU A 526 -30.00 4.73 -7.13
N GLY A 527 -30.22 5.79 -7.93
CA GLY A 527 -30.83 5.69 -9.24
C GLY A 527 -32.27 5.20 -9.10
N PHE A 528 -33.21 6.10 -8.79
CA PHE A 528 -34.61 5.75 -8.51
C PHE A 528 -35.34 5.12 -9.72
N SER A 529 -36.65 4.88 -9.62
CA SER A 529 -37.38 3.98 -10.55
C SER A 529 -38.50 4.66 -11.32
N GLY A 530 -38.47 5.99 -11.42
CA GLY A 530 -39.54 6.79 -12.02
C GLY A 530 -39.77 6.51 -13.51
N CYS A 531 -38.83 5.89 -14.22
CA CYS A 531 -39.01 5.46 -15.61
C CYS A 531 -39.52 4.02 -15.75
N CYS A 532 -39.48 3.21 -14.67
CA CYS A 532 -39.91 1.82 -14.70
C CYS A 532 -41.42 1.68 -14.45
N SER A 533 -42.12 0.99 -15.36
CA SER A 533 -43.56 0.73 -15.21
C SER A 533 -43.87 -0.51 -14.36
N GLU A 534 -42.91 -1.45 -14.28
CA GLU A 534 -43.08 -2.75 -13.62
C GLU A 534 -42.77 -2.68 -12.12
N PHE A 535 -41.72 -1.95 -11.74
CA PHE A 535 -41.21 -1.83 -10.36
C PHE A 535 -40.89 -0.36 -10.05
N ASN A 536 -41.83 0.33 -9.39
CA ASN A 536 -41.67 1.74 -8.96
C ASN A 536 -42.32 1.99 -7.59
N ALA A 537 -42.31 3.23 -7.10
CA ALA A 537 -42.89 3.60 -5.80
C ALA A 537 -44.33 3.09 -5.57
N THR A 538 -45.18 3.03 -6.61
CA THR A 538 -46.57 2.53 -6.48
C THR A 538 -46.65 1.04 -6.19
N LYS A 539 -45.57 0.30 -6.45
CA LYS A 539 -45.40 -1.12 -6.09
C LYS A 539 -44.81 -1.30 -4.69
N GLY A 540 -44.54 -0.20 -3.99
CA GLY A 540 -44.08 -0.19 -2.61
C GLY A 540 -42.60 -0.50 -2.45
N ILE A 541 -41.78 -0.38 -3.49
CA ILE A 541 -40.34 -0.72 -3.44
C ILE A 541 -39.55 0.17 -2.46
N TYR A 542 -40.03 1.38 -2.17
CA TYR A 542 -39.49 2.31 -1.17
C TYR A 542 -40.35 2.43 0.09
N ARG A 543 -41.39 1.59 0.21
CA ARG A 543 -42.37 1.59 1.32
C ARG A 543 -42.96 2.98 1.59
N LYS A 544 -42.92 3.46 2.84
CA LYS A 544 -43.52 4.73 3.26
C LYS A 544 -42.59 5.93 3.01
N THR A 545 -41.33 5.70 2.66
CA THR A 545 -40.35 6.77 2.45
C THR A 545 -40.61 7.49 1.13
N ILE A 546 -40.98 6.73 0.08
CA ILE A 546 -41.46 7.25 -1.20
C ILE A 546 -42.67 6.41 -1.62
N ASP A 547 -43.87 6.92 -1.35
CA ASP A 547 -45.13 6.22 -1.62
C ASP A 547 -45.90 6.77 -2.83
N SER A 548 -45.42 7.87 -3.42
CA SER A 548 -46.00 8.49 -4.61
C SER A 548 -45.09 8.37 -5.83
N LEU A 549 -45.70 8.12 -6.99
CA LEU A 549 -44.98 8.07 -8.28
C LEU A 549 -44.36 9.44 -8.63
N ASP A 550 -45.02 10.53 -8.27
CA ASP A 550 -44.53 11.89 -8.55
C ASP A 550 -43.19 12.16 -7.85
N GLU A 551 -43.05 11.69 -6.61
CA GLU A 551 -41.79 11.81 -5.85
C GLU A 551 -40.69 10.94 -6.43
N ASP A 552 -41.00 9.69 -6.80
CA ASP A 552 -40.07 8.77 -7.48
C ASP A 552 -39.54 9.38 -8.80
N ILE A 553 -40.46 9.93 -9.61
CA ILE A 553 -40.11 10.66 -10.84
C ILE A 553 -39.24 11.88 -10.53
N ARG A 554 -39.52 12.62 -9.46
CA ARG A 554 -38.72 13.79 -9.06
C ARG A 554 -37.29 13.38 -8.72
N GLN A 555 -37.10 12.34 -7.91
CA GLN A 555 -35.76 11.87 -7.54
C GLN A 555 -35.01 11.25 -8.73
N THR A 556 -35.73 10.53 -9.59
CA THR A 556 -35.21 10.00 -10.86
C THR A 556 -34.65 11.13 -11.73
N LYS A 557 -35.43 12.19 -11.93
CA LYS A 557 -35.00 13.36 -12.73
C LYS A 557 -33.82 14.11 -12.12
N ARG A 558 -33.66 14.12 -10.79
CA ARG A 558 -32.48 14.71 -10.14
C ARG A 558 -31.20 13.99 -10.56
N PHE A 559 -31.19 12.66 -10.46
CA PHE A 559 -30.03 11.86 -10.87
C PHE A 559 -29.79 11.95 -12.39
N GLU A 560 -30.85 11.83 -13.21
CA GLU A 560 -30.75 11.94 -14.67
C GLU A 560 -30.18 13.29 -15.13
N CYS A 561 -30.52 14.39 -14.44
CA CYS A 561 -29.97 15.71 -14.74
C CYS A 561 -28.44 15.76 -14.51
N ILE A 562 -27.96 15.21 -13.40
CA ILE A 562 -26.53 15.10 -13.10
C ILE A 562 -25.84 14.18 -14.10
N TYR A 563 -26.40 13.01 -14.36
CA TYR A 563 -25.90 12.07 -15.36
C TYR A 563 -25.69 12.74 -16.72
N ASN A 564 -26.69 13.49 -17.20
CA ASN A 564 -26.59 14.19 -18.48
C ASN A 564 -25.52 15.28 -18.46
N LYS A 565 -25.35 16.00 -17.35
CA LYS A 565 -24.30 17.00 -17.22
C LYS A 565 -22.90 16.38 -17.26
N VAL A 566 -22.70 15.28 -16.52
CA VAL A 566 -21.45 14.50 -16.56
C VAL A 566 -21.23 13.92 -17.96
N ARG A 567 -22.29 13.48 -18.66
CA ARG A 567 -22.21 12.96 -20.03
C ARG A 567 -21.75 14.02 -21.03
N ILE A 568 -22.22 15.26 -20.89
CA ILE A 568 -21.80 16.38 -21.72
C ILE A 568 -20.31 16.71 -21.49
N ALA A 569 -19.87 16.71 -20.23
CA ALA A 569 -18.48 17.08 -19.87
C ALA A 569 -17.46 15.95 -20.13
N LEU A 570 -17.82 14.71 -19.77
CA LEU A 570 -16.93 13.55 -19.64
C LEU A 570 -17.37 12.36 -20.53
N GLY A 571 -18.14 12.62 -21.59
CA GLY A 571 -18.69 11.56 -22.45
C GLY A 571 -17.64 10.67 -23.15
N ASN A 572 -16.42 11.18 -23.33
CA ASN A 572 -15.30 10.44 -23.92
C ASN A 572 -14.31 9.90 -22.87
N GLU A 573 -14.65 10.03 -21.58
CA GLU A 573 -13.80 9.65 -20.46
C GLU A 573 -14.28 8.37 -19.78
N GLN A 574 -13.40 7.78 -18.98
CA GLN A 574 -13.75 6.62 -18.15
C GLN A 574 -14.59 7.07 -16.96
N VAL A 575 -15.89 6.79 -17.02
CA VAL A 575 -16.84 7.01 -15.94
C VAL A 575 -17.44 5.68 -15.51
N ILE A 576 -17.37 5.39 -14.22
CA ILE A 576 -18.14 4.33 -13.59
C ILE A 576 -19.46 4.94 -13.13
N VAL A 577 -20.59 4.42 -13.61
CA VAL A 577 -21.92 4.77 -13.12
C VAL A 577 -22.34 3.69 -12.14
N LEU A 578 -22.24 4.00 -10.85
CA LEU A 578 -22.62 3.11 -9.75
C LEU A 578 -24.04 3.47 -9.30
N THR A 579 -25.01 2.65 -9.65
CA THR A 579 -26.40 2.81 -9.19
C THR A 579 -26.91 1.56 -8.51
N HIS A 580 -27.89 1.68 -7.63
CA HIS A 580 -28.53 0.46 -7.14
C HIS A 580 -29.45 -0.12 -8.21
N THR A 581 -30.34 0.68 -8.80
CA THR A 581 -31.23 0.16 -9.86
C THR A 581 -30.60 0.22 -11.26
N PRO A 582 -31.05 -0.63 -12.21
CA PRO A 582 -30.60 -0.60 -13.59
C PRO A 582 -30.80 0.77 -14.27
N LYS A 583 -29.98 1.09 -15.28
CA LYS A 583 -30.04 2.37 -16.00
C LYS A 583 -31.44 2.68 -16.53
N GLU A 584 -32.12 1.67 -17.05
CA GLU A 584 -33.47 1.75 -17.65
C GLU A 584 -34.53 2.23 -16.66
N ASN A 585 -34.29 2.09 -15.36
CA ASN A 585 -35.21 2.53 -14.32
C ASN A 585 -35.19 4.05 -14.11
N TRP A 586 -34.09 4.72 -14.47
CA TRP A 586 -33.92 6.16 -14.27
C TRP A 586 -33.54 6.96 -15.52
N SER A 587 -33.22 6.31 -16.65
CA SER A 587 -33.03 7.00 -17.92
C SER A 587 -33.30 6.11 -19.14
N ASN A 588 -34.00 6.68 -20.12
CA ASN A 588 -34.27 6.06 -21.42
C ASN A 588 -33.18 6.34 -22.48
N GLU A 589 -32.15 7.10 -22.12
CA GLU A 589 -31.03 7.39 -23.02
C GLU A 589 -30.20 6.14 -23.32
N ASN A 590 -29.52 6.13 -24.47
CA ASN A 590 -28.60 5.07 -24.82
C ASN A 590 -27.40 5.02 -23.86
N TYR A 591 -26.82 3.83 -23.71
CA TYR A 591 -25.55 3.65 -23.00
C TYR A 591 -24.45 4.48 -23.67
N ASN A 592 -23.52 4.97 -22.87
CA ASN A 592 -22.26 5.51 -23.37
C ASN A 592 -21.24 4.37 -23.48
N CYS A 593 -20.69 4.16 -24.68
CA CYS A 593 -19.74 3.08 -24.94
C CYS A 593 -18.39 3.23 -24.19
N ASN A 594 -18.05 4.43 -23.72
CA ASN A 594 -16.83 4.67 -22.93
C ASN A 594 -17.04 4.46 -21.42
N TRP A 595 -18.27 4.23 -20.98
CA TRP A 595 -18.64 4.18 -19.56
C TRP A 595 -18.91 2.75 -19.11
N THR A 596 -18.67 2.51 -17.82
CA THR A 596 -18.94 1.23 -17.16
C THR A 596 -20.08 1.41 -16.17
N TYR A 597 -21.15 0.64 -16.31
CA TYR A 597 -22.32 0.71 -15.43
C TYR A 597 -22.27 -0.46 -14.44
N VAL A 598 -22.47 -0.20 -13.16
CA VAL A 598 -22.48 -1.23 -12.11
C VAL A 598 -23.76 -1.06 -11.31
N ASN A 599 -24.58 -2.11 -11.23
CA ASN A 599 -25.88 -2.05 -10.56
C ASN A 599 -26.37 -3.37 -9.95
N GLY A 600 -27.38 -3.26 -9.09
CA GLY A 600 -28.06 -4.34 -8.38
C GLY A 600 -29.58 -4.41 -8.65
N HIS A 601 -30.38 -4.61 -7.59
CA HIS A 601 -31.85 -4.51 -7.48
C HIS A 601 -32.67 -5.68 -8.05
N THR A 602 -32.19 -6.32 -9.11
CA THR A 602 -32.99 -7.29 -9.89
C THR A 602 -32.93 -8.72 -9.34
N HIS A 603 -31.90 -9.02 -8.53
CA HIS A 603 -31.48 -10.36 -8.12
C HIS A 603 -31.26 -11.31 -9.30
N ARG A 604 -30.95 -10.75 -10.47
CA ARG A 604 -30.68 -11.49 -11.71
C ARG A 604 -29.30 -11.12 -12.20
N ASN A 605 -28.38 -12.06 -12.08
CA ASN A 605 -27.04 -11.86 -12.55
C ASN A 605 -27.02 -11.73 -14.08
N ASP A 606 -26.63 -10.55 -14.56
CA ASP A 606 -26.46 -10.25 -15.99
C ASP A 606 -25.20 -9.41 -16.20
N TYR A 607 -24.61 -9.54 -17.39
CA TYR A 607 -23.36 -8.88 -17.75
C TYR A 607 -23.28 -8.68 -19.26
N CYS A 608 -22.78 -7.51 -19.66
CA CYS A 608 -22.49 -7.21 -21.05
C CYS A 608 -21.22 -6.38 -21.14
N CYS A 609 -20.30 -6.76 -22.03
CA CYS A 609 -19.15 -5.95 -22.41
C CYS A 609 -18.92 -6.12 -23.91
N ASN A 610 -19.29 -5.09 -24.67
CA ASN A 610 -19.10 -5.02 -26.12
C ASN A 610 -18.82 -3.56 -26.53
N ASP A 611 -18.61 -3.33 -27.83
CA ASP A 611 -18.25 -2.00 -28.36
C ASP A 611 -19.36 -0.93 -28.16
N GLU A 612 -20.58 -1.33 -27.84
CA GLU A 612 -21.73 -0.43 -27.66
C GLU A 612 -22.01 -0.10 -26.19
N ARG A 613 -21.85 -1.08 -25.28
CA ARG A 613 -22.18 -0.92 -23.85
C ARG A 613 -21.39 -1.87 -22.96
N THR A 614 -21.10 -1.39 -21.75
CA THR A 614 -20.47 -2.17 -20.67
C THR A 614 -21.27 -2.04 -19.38
N PHE A 615 -21.86 -3.12 -18.88
CA PHE A 615 -22.51 -3.15 -17.56
C PHE A 615 -22.21 -4.43 -16.78
N TYR A 616 -22.13 -4.30 -15.46
CA TYR A 616 -21.91 -5.36 -14.49
C TYR A 616 -23.06 -5.38 -13.47
N SER A 617 -23.91 -6.39 -13.56
CA SER A 617 -24.94 -6.68 -12.56
C SER A 617 -24.93 -8.15 -12.19
N ASP A 618 -23.77 -8.81 -12.28
CA ASP A 618 -23.59 -10.25 -12.12
C ASP A 618 -23.01 -10.66 -10.75
N ASN A 619 -23.01 -9.74 -9.76
CA ASN A 619 -22.64 -10.05 -8.38
C ASN A 619 -23.72 -9.60 -7.37
N GLN A 620 -24.99 -9.83 -7.73
CA GLN A 620 -26.15 -9.65 -6.85
C GLN A 620 -26.33 -10.94 -6.03
N ILE A 621 -26.16 -10.91 -4.71
CA ILE A 621 -26.15 -12.14 -3.92
C ILE A 621 -27.56 -12.71 -3.73
N GLY A 622 -28.57 -11.85 -3.61
CA GLY A 622 -29.96 -12.23 -3.40
C GLY A 622 -30.26 -12.73 -1.99
N TYR A 623 -31.48 -13.18 -1.76
CA TYR A 623 -32.00 -13.48 -0.43
C TYR A 623 -31.52 -14.83 0.11
N LEU A 624 -31.39 -15.83 -0.77
CA LEU A 624 -31.19 -17.23 -0.39
C LEU A 624 -29.73 -17.70 -0.46
N SER A 625 -28.91 -17.07 -1.31
CA SER A 625 -27.53 -17.53 -1.53
C SER A 625 -26.66 -17.36 -0.29
N LYS A 626 -25.98 -18.46 0.10
CA LYS A 626 -24.94 -18.45 1.14
C LYS A 626 -23.54 -18.27 0.55
N ASN A 627 -23.40 -18.29 -0.77
CA ASN A 627 -22.12 -18.10 -1.45
C ASN A 627 -21.92 -16.62 -1.70
N ILE A 628 -20.96 -16.04 -0.99
CA ILE A 628 -20.60 -14.63 -1.08
C ILE A 628 -19.13 -14.54 -1.51
N GLY A 629 -18.85 -13.64 -2.44
CA GLY A 629 -17.52 -13.40 -2.96
C GLY A 629 -17.48 -12.14 -3.80
N LEU A 630 -16.29 -11.57 -3.96
CA LEU A 630 -16.11 -10.37 -4.75
C LEU A 630 -15.79 -10.73 -6.20
N LYS A 631 -16.49 -10.09 -7.14
CA LYS A 631 -16.08 -10.03 -8.55
C LYS A 631 -15.33 -8.74 -8.80
N HIS A 632 -14.53 -8.69 -9.87
CA HIS A 632 -13.81 -7.48 -10.24
C HIS A 632 -13.71 -7.30 -11.75
N PHE A 633 -13.51 -6.06 -12.17
CA PHE A 633 -12.99 -5.71 -13.49
C PHE A 633 -11.75 -4.81 -13.34
N LYS A 634 -11.07 -4.52 -14.44
CA LYS A 634 -9.82 -3.75 -14.46
C LYS A 634 -10.01 -2.42 -15.16
N LEU A 635 -9.46 -1.36 -14.57
CA LEU A 635 -9.40 -0.02 -15.18
C LEU A 635 -7.97 0.47 -15.25
N SER A 636 -7.64 1.23 -16.29
CA SER A 636 -6.32 1.82 -16.43
C SER A 636 -6.08 2.87 -15.34
N ARG A 637 -4.86 2.94 -14.82
CA ARG A 637 -4.44 3.99 -13.86
C ARG A 637 -3.91 5.23 -14.55
N VAL A 638 -3.83 5.23 -15.88
CA VAL A 638 -3.20 6.32 -16.62
C VAL A 638 -4.15 7.48 -16.86
N TYR A 639 -3.63 8.70 -16.73
CA TYR A 639 -4.32 9.93 -17.13
C TYR A 639 -3.39 10.82 -17.95
N ASP A 640 -3.98 11.55 -18.89
CA ASP A 640 -3.24 12.43 -19.81
C ASP A 640 -3.73 13.88 -19.65
N ILE A 641 -2.88 14.73 -19.08
CA ILE A 641 -3.18 16.16 -18.88
C ILE A 641 -3.18 16.97 -20.18
N PHE A 642 -2.68 16.43 -21.28
CA PHE A 642 -2.65 17.05 -22.60
C PHE A 642 -3.66 16.43 -23.57
N ARG A 643 -4.54 15.53 -23.09
CA ARG A 643 -5.48 14.78 -23.95
C ARG A 643 -6.33 15.69 -24.85
N TYR A 644 -6.71 16.87 -24.36
CA TYR A 644 -7.55 17.83 -25.09
C TYR A 644 -6.77 18.88 -25.88
N TYR A 645 -5.44 18.88 -25.82
CA TYR A 645 -4.64 19.80 -26.63
C TYR A 645 -4.78 19.37 -28.10
N PRO A 646 -5.03 20.30 -29.04
CA PRO A 646 -4.92 20.00 -30.45
C PRO A 646 -3.51 19.48 -30.85
N ASP A 647 -3.40 18.95 -32.05
CA ASP A 647 -2.10 18.57 -32.61
C ASP A 647 -1.29 19.83 -32.92
N ASP A 648 -0.22 20.08 -32.16
CA ASP A 648 0.67 21.24 -32.31
C ASP A 648 1.96 21.07 -31.46
N ILE A 649 2.80 22.10 -31.49
CA ILE A 649 4.01 22.26 -30.68
C ILE A 649 3.72 23.25 -29.55
N TYR A 650 3.81 22.77 -28.31
CA TYR A 650 3.54 23.57 -27.11
C TYR A 650 4.80 23.79 -26.28
N THR A 651 4.99 25.00 -25.79
CA THR A 651 5.93 25.23 -24.67
C THR A 651 5.21 24.89 -23.37
N ILE A 652 5.77 23.94 -22.61
CA ILE A 652 5.18 23.49 -21.33
C ILE A 652 6.12 23.77 -20.15
N SER A 653 5.54 23.85 -18.96
CA SER A 653 6.28 23.98 -17.73
C SER A 653 6.94 22.66 -17.31
N ARG A 654 7.95 22.74 -16.43
CA ARG A 654 8.54 21.56 -15.78
C ARG A 654 7.49 20.76 -15.01
N GLU A 655 6.57 21.43 -14.34
CA GLU A 655 5.51 20.79 -13.57
C GLU A 655 4.56 20.00 -14.47
N GLN A 656 4.13 20.58 -15.59
CA GLN A 656 3.30 19.89 -16.58
C GLN A 656 4.02 18.66 -17.16
N TYR A 657 5.31 18.75 -17.47
CA TYR A 657 6.09 17.59 -17.90
C TYR A 657 6.13 16.48 -16.83
N LEU A 658 6.35 16.83 -15.56
CA LEU A 658 6.38 15.86 -14.47
C LEU A 658 5.01 15.24 -14.21
N ASP A 659 3.94 16.04 -14.28
CA ASP A 659 2.56 15.59 -14.04
C ASP A 659 2.06 14.68 -15.17
N PHE A 660 2.34 15.01 -16.44
CA PHE A 660 2.08 14.11 -17.57
C PHE A 660 2.80 12.76 -17.39
N ASN A 661 4.10 12.78 -17.06
CA ASN A 661 4.83 11.52 -16.88
C ASN A 661 4.31 10.74 -15.67
N ARG A 662 3.90 11.40 -14.57
CA ARG A 662 3.25 10.74 -13.43
C ARG A 662 1.93 10.11 -13.87
N GLY A 663 1.10 10.84 -14.61
CA GLY A 663 -0.19 10.36 -15.11
C GLY A 663 -0.08 9.21 -16.09
N MET A 664 0.97 9.16 -16.92
CA MET A 664 1.25 8.01 -17.79
C MET A 664 2.03 6.89 -17.07
N GLU A 665 2.15 6.93 -15.75
CA GLU A 665 2.94 6.02 -14.89
C GLU A 665 4.41 5.86 -15.28
N ILE A 666 4.99 6.91 -15.85
CA ILE A 666 6.37 6.90 -16.28
C ILE A 666 7.29 7.48 -15.22
N LYS A 667 8.21 6.64 -14.73
CA LYS A 667 9.29 7.08 -13.83
C LYS A 667 10.25 8.04 -14.56
N VAL A 668 10.42 9.23 -14.00
CA VAL A 668 11.25 10.32 -14.56
C VAL A 668 12.05 10.99 -13.45
N THR A 669 13.29 11.37 -13.76
CA THR A 669 14.14 12.21 -12.89
C THR A 669 14.58 13.44 -13.68
N PHE A 670 14.04 14.61 -13.34
CA PHE A 670 14.31 15.83 -14.10
C PHE A 670 14.37 17.08 -13.20
N ASN A 671 15.58 17.59 -12.98
CA ASN A 671 15.86 18.75 -12.10
C ASN A 671 16.46 19.95 -12.85
N ARG A 672 16.47 19.91 -14.19
CA ARG A 672 17.07 20.99 -15.00
C ARG A 672 16.06 22.14 -15.19
N ILE A 673 16.59 23.35 -15.24
CA ILE A 673 15.84 24.57 -15.56
C ILE A 673 16.09 24.91 -17.04
N GLY A 674 15.04 25.10 -17.80
CA GLY A 674 15.07 25.42 -19.24
C GLY A 674 13.70 25.26 -19.86
N LYS A 675 13.60 25.49 -21.17
CA LYS A 675 12.34 25.44 -21.92
C LYS A 675 12.08 24.01 -22.39
N ILE A 676 10.87 23.52 -22.18
CA ILE A 676 10.42 22.20 -22.65
C ILE A 676 9.38 22.42 -23.75
N HIS A 677 9.62 21.80 -24.91
CA HIS A 677 8.68 21.76 -26.02
C HIS A 677 8.04 20.37 -26.05
N MET A 678 6.72 20.33 -25.96
CA MET A 678 5.91 19.13 -26.12
C MET A 678 5.31 19.16 -27.51
N LEU A 679 5.60 18.13 -28.30
CA LEU A 679 5.05 17.92 -29.63
C LEU A 679 3.94 16.89 -29.47
N LYS A 680 2.72 17.23 -29.88
CA LYS A 680 1.58 16.32 -29.90
C LYS A 680 1.07 16.14 -31.31
N LYS A 681 1.00 14.90 -31.80
CA LYS A 681 0.40 14.59 -33.09
C LYS A 681 -0.24 13.23 -33.09
N SER A 682 -1.53 13.15 -33.42
CA SER A 682 -2.30 11.89 -33.45
C SER A 682 -2.19 11.10 -32.13
N SER A 683 -2.28 11.81 -30.99
CA SER A 683 -2.10 11.27 -29.63
C SER A 683 -0.72 10.67 -29.32
N VAL A 684 0.28 10.93 -30.16
CA VAL A 684 1.69 10.62 -29.90
C VAL A 684 2.38 11.86 -29.35
N TYR A 685 3.24 11.66 -28.35
CA TYR A 685 3.96 12.71 -27.64
C TYR A 685 5.48 12.60 -27.85
N CYS A 686 6.13 13.74 -28.06
CA CYS A 686 7.58 13.87 -28.04
C CYS A 686 7.97 15.11 -27.21
N PHE A 687 8.95 14.97 -26.31
CA PHE A 687 9.37 16.05 -25.42
C PHE A 687 10.81 16.47 -25.72
N LEU A 688 11.01 17.74 -26.03
CA LEU A 688 12.31 18.32 -26.34
C LEU A 688 12.70 19.36 -25.28
N PHE A 689 13.94 19.30 -24.82
CA PHE A 689 14.52 20.30 -23.93
C PHE A 689 15.43 21.25 -24.69
N GLU A 690 15.17 22.54 -24.60
CA GLU A 690 16.02 23.58 -25.16
C GLU A 690 16.94 24.15 -24.07
N ASN A 691 18.24 24.08 -24.30
CA ASN A 691 19.21 24.61 -23.35
C ASN A 691 19.22 26.15 -23.42
N PRO A 692 18.92 26.85 -22.30
CA PRO A 692 18.74 28.30 -22.29
C PRO A 692 20.02 29.08 -22.62
N LYS A 693 21.21 28.46 -22.49
CA LYS A 693 22.49 29.11 -22.78
C LYS A 693 22.93 28.95 -24.23
N THR A 694 22.57 27.84 -24.86
CA THR A 694 23.10 27.46 -26.18
C THR A 694 22.04 27.42 -27.27
N GLY A 695 20.74 27.49 -26.95
CA GLY A 695 19.63 27.29 -27.89
C GLY A 695 19.52 25.86 -28.47
N LYS A 696 20.54 25.02 -28.26
CA LYS A 696 20.53 23.62 -28.69
C LYS A 696 19.40 22.83 -28.02
N ILE A 697 18.66 22.08 -28.85
CA ILE A 697 17.58 21.18 -28.44
C ILE A 697 18.09 19.75 -28.20
N TYR A 698 17.42 19.04 -27.31
CA TYR A 698 17.71 17.66 -26.91
C TYR A 698 16.40 16.89 -26.74
N LEU A 699 16.38 15.61 -27.11
CA LEU A 699 15.25 14.73 -26.82
C LEU A 699 15.27 14.32 -25.34
N LEU A 700 14.11 14.37 -24.68
CA LEU A 700 13.96 13.93 -23.29
C LEU A 700 13.61 12.45 -23.22
N ASN A 701 14.59 11.61 -22.84
CA ASN A 701 14.36 10.22 -22.47
C ASN A 701 14.21 10.10 -20.94
N GLY A 702 12.99 10.31 -20.44
CA GLY A 702 12.72 10.21 -19.00
C GLY A 702 13.53 11.18 -18.14
N GLY A 703 13.86 12.34 -18.70
CA GLY A 703 14.70 13.37 -18.09
C GLY A 703 16.19 13.30 -18.45
N LYS A 704 16.66 12.21 -19.06
CA LYS A 704 17.99 12.15 -19.69
C LYS A 704 17.95 12.91 -21.02
N LEU A 705 19.00 13.69 -21.30
CA LEU A 705 19.15 14.40 -22.57
C LEU A 705 19.80 13.47 -23.60
N ASN A 706 19.10 13.26 -24.72
CA ASN A 706 19.65 12.60 -25.89
C ASN A 706 19.93 13.66 -26.97
N ASN A 707 21.08 13.52 -27.64
CA ASN A 707 21.41 14.38 -28.78
C ASN A 707 20.45 14.12 -29.94
N LEU A 708 20.25 15.17 -30.73
CA LEU A 708 19.42 15.21 -31.91
C LEU A 708 20.27 15.70 -33.09
N GLU A 709 20.06 15.13 -34.28
CA GLU A 709 20.82 15.46 -35.48
C GLU A 709 20.42 16.83 -36.06
N HIS A 710 19.12 17.09 -36.06
CA HIS A 710 18.53 18.35 -36.52
C HIS A 710 18.20 19.27 -35.34
N SER A 711 18.45 20.57 -35.50
CA SER A 711 18.17 21.60 -34.49
C SER A 711 16.78 22.24 -34.62
N ASP A 712 16.06 21.97 -35.71
CA ASP A 712 14.71 22.48 -35.94
C ASP A 712 13.66 21.56 -35.29
N ILE A 713 12.77 22.13 -34.48
CA ILE A 713 11.69 21.39 -33.80
C ILE A 713 10.65 20.90 -34.82
N ASN A 714 10.38 21.68 -35.87
CA ASN A 714 9.38 21.33 -36.89
C ASN A 714 9.76 20.05 -37.64
N TYR A 715 11.06 19.81 -37.83
CA TYR A 715 11.56 18.58 -38.42
C TYR A 715 10.98 17.32 -37.76
N TYR A 716 10.97 17.29 -36.42
CA TYR A 716 10.46 16.18 -35.63
C TYR A 716 8.93 16.13 -35.62
N PHE A 717 8.27 17.27 -35.48
CA PHE A 717 6.81 17.37 -35.46
C PHE A 717 6.16 16.88 -36.77
N GLU A 718 6.76 17.21 -37.90
CA GLU A 718 6.27 16.77 -39.21
C GLU A 718 6.37 15.24 -39.37
N ARG A 719 7.44 14.63 -38.83
CA ARG A 719 7.83 13.23 -39.06
C ARG A 719 7.40 12.25 -37.96
N MET A 720 6.99 12.73 -36.78
CA MET A 720 6.76 11.87 -35.62
C MET A 720 5.66 10.82 -35.81
N SER A 721 4.62 11.11 -36.61
CA SER A 721 3.56 10.15 -36.94
C SER A 721 4.14 8.97 -37.73
N TYR A 722 4.86 9.27 -38.82
CA TYR A 722 5.50 8.23 -39.65
C TYR A 722 6.51 7.41 -38.86
N TYR A 723 7.34 8.08 -38.05
CA TYR A 723 8.30 7.40 -37.17
C TYR A 723 7.59 6.47 -36.18
N SER A 724 6.48 6.93 -35.57
CA SER A 724 5.69 6.11 -34.64
C SER A 724 5.11 4.87 -35.31
N ASP A 725 4.53 5.01 -36.48
CA ASP A 725 3.91 3.90 -37.21
C ASP A 725 4.97 2.87 -37.63
N ALA A 726 6.11 3.33 -38.16
CA ALA A 726 7.23 2.45 -38.54
C ALA A 726 7.74 1.61 -37.35
N ILE A 727 7.88 2.20 -36.16
CA ILE A 727 8.28 1.48 -34.94
C ILE A 727 7.21 0.48 -34.51
N LYS A 728 5.93 0.90 -34.47
CA LYS A 728 4.82 0.04 -34.06
C LYS A 728 4.73 -1.20 -34.97
N ASP A 729 4.87 -1.01 -36.28
CA ASP A 729 4.85 -2.09 -37.26
C ASP A 729 6.06 -3.03 -37.08
N LEU A 730 7.28 -2.47 -36.99
CA LEU A 730 8.53 -3.22 -36.87
C LEU A 730 8.55 -4.14 -35.64
N PHE A 731 8.02 -3.68 -34.49
CA PHE A 731 8.08 -4.41 -33.22
C PHE A 731 6.78 -5.12 -32.84
N SER A 732 5.71 -5.02 -33.63
CA SER A 732 4.41 -5.66 -33.37
C SER A 732 4.53 -7.18 -33.13
N GLY A 733 5.34 -7.89 -33.91
CA GLY A 733 5.60 -9.32 -33.76
C GLY A 733 6.35 -9.64 -32.47
N TYR A 734 7.38 -8.86 -32.16
CA TYR A 734 8.21 -9.03 -30.96
C TYR A 734 7.43 -8.76 -29.67
N ASN A 735 6.65 -7.67 -29.63
CA ASN A 735 5.81 -7.32 -28.49
C ASN A 735 4.73 -8.38 -28.22
N ARG A 736 4.13 -8.96 -29.28
CA ARG A 736 3.21 -10.09 -29.13
C ARG A 736 3.89 -11.31 -28.51
N ALA A 737 5.12 -11.63 -28.91
CA ALA A 737 5.87 -12.75 -28.36
C ALA A 737 6.20 -12.55 -26.87
N ILE A 738 6.75 -11.39 -26.49
CA ILE A 738 7.05 -11.06 -25.09
C ILE A 738 5.79 -11.07 -24.23
N LYS A 739 4.70 -10.47 -24.72
CA LYS A 739 3.42 -10.45 -24.01
C LYS A 739 2.87 -11.85 -23.78
N SER A 740 3.00 -12.75 -24.77
CA SER A 740 2.60 -14.14 -24.63
C SER A 740 3.39 -14.86 -23.53
N ILE A 741 4.71 -14.61 -23.44
CA ILE A 741 5.57 -15.14 -22.38
C ILE A 741 5.14 -14.57 -21.02
N SER A 742 4.96 -13.26 -20.91
CA SER A 742 4.46 -12.56 -19.71
C SER A 742 3.15 -13.17 -19.19
N ASN A 743 2.16 -13.32 -20.07
CA ASN A 743 0.86 -13.92 -19.72
C ASN A 743 1.03 -15.36 -19.22
N SER A 744 1.88 -16.14 -19.88
CA SER A 744 2.13 -17.53 -19.48
C SER A 744 2.79 -17.62 -18.10
N ILE A 745 3.66 -16.67 -17.74
CA ILE A 745 4.25 -16.56 -16.40
C ILE A 745 3.21 -16.15 -15.35
N LYS A 746 2.34 -15.19 -15.66
CA LYS A 746 1.23 -14.80 -14.76
C LYS A 746 0.29 -15.97 -14.48
N MET A 747 -0.04 -16.77 -15.50
CA MET A 747 -0.92 -17.95 -15.36
C MET A 747 -0.38 -19.01 -14.39
N ILE A 748 0.94 -19.10 -14.22
CA ILE A 748 1.55 -20.07 -13.28
C ILE A 748 1.80 -19.48 -11.90
N GLY A 749 1.49 -18.19 -11.68
CA GLY A 749 1.64 -17.48 -10.41
C GLY A 749 2.90 -16.59 -10.30
N GLY A 750 3.62 -16.38 -11.41
CA GLY A 750 4.76 -15.43 -11.46
C GLY A 750 4.31 -14.00 -11.75
N THR A 751 5.23 -13.03 -11.63
CA THR A 751 4.93 -11.59 -11.83
C THR A 751 4.62 -11.26 -13.29
N GLY A 752 5.43 -11.80 -14.22
CA GLY A 752 5.31 -11.55 -15.66
C GLY A 752 5.61 -10.11 -16.06
N THR A 753 6.29 -9.32 -15.23
CA THR A 753 6.62 -7.92 -15.53
C THR A 753 7.60 -7.85 -16.68
N VAL A 754 7.34 -6.99 -17.67
CA VAL A 754 8.19 -6.80 -18.84
C VAL A 754 9.05 -5.56 -18.64
N HIS A 755 10.37 -5.71 -18.84
CA HIS A 755 11.32 -4.60 -18.84
C HIS A 755 12.23 -4.73 -20.06
N GLY A 756 11.87 -4.04 -21.16
CA GLY A 756 12.62 -4.13 -22.40
C GLY A 756 12.56 -5.53 -22.99
N CYS A 757 13.70 -6.21 -22.99
CA CYS A 757 13.82 -7.58 -23.51
C CYS A 757 13.63 -8.65 -22.43
N ILE A 758 13.31 -8.27 -21.20
CA ILE A 758 13.27 -9.18 -20.04
C ILE A 758 11.83 -9.33 -19.54
N VAL A 759 11.43 -10.55 -19.20
CA VAL A 759 10.19 -10.88 -18.50
C VAL A 759 10.54 -11.46 -17.13
N ASP A 760 10.11 -10.79 -16.07
CA ASP A 760 10.34 -11.20 -14.69
C ASP A 760 9.38 -12.35 -14.32
N ILE A 761 9.92 -13.39 -13.68
CA ILE A 761 9.14 -14.43 -13.00
C ILE A 761 8.92 -14.01 -11.55
N ASP A 762 9.97 -13.48 -10.94
CA ASP A 762 9.97 -12.81 -9.64
C ASP A 762 11.16 -11.84 -9.58
N PHE A 763 11.53 -11.40 -8.37
CA PHE A 763 12.63 -10.46 -8.17
C PHE A 763 14.01 -10.97 -8.63
N PHE A 764 14.26 -12.28 -8.56
CA PHE A 764 15.57 -12.87 -8.86
C PHE A 764 15.57 -13.75 -10.12
N ASN A 765 14.40 -14.18 -10.59
CA ASN A 765 14.23 -15.11 -11.69
C ASN A 765 13.61 -14.41 -12.90
N HIS A 766 14.23 -14.55 -14.08
CA HIS A 766 13.90 -13.78 -15.27
C HIS A 766 13.97 -14.62 -16.55
N ILE A 767 13.39 -14.09 -17.62
CA ILE A 767 13.47 -14.62 -18.99
C ILE A 767 13.93 -13.49 -19.91
N TYR A 768 15.09 -13.63 -20.53
CA TYR A 768 15.55 -12.73 -21.58
C TYR A 768 15.08 -13.22 -22.95
N VAL A 769 14.50 -12.34 -23.75
CA VAL A 769 14.15 -12.58 -25.16
C VAL A 769 15.08 -11.73 -26.00
N ASN A 770 15.92 -12.35 -26.81
CA ASN A 770 16.87 -11.62 -27.63
C ASN A 770 16.13 -10.91 -28.79
N PRO A 771 16.24 -9.57 -28.92
CA PRO A 771 15.55 -8.84 -29.98
C PRO A 771 16.11 -9.08 -31.38
N MET A 772 17.31 -9.68 -31.50
CA MET A 772 17.97 -9.92 -32.79
C MET A 772 17.56 -11.24 -33.44
N ASP A 773 17.53 -12.33 -32.68
CA ASP A 773 17.27 -13.69 -33.18
C ASP A 773 16.06 -14.38 -32.53
N GLY A 774 15.43 -13.75 -31.55
CA GLY A 774 14.27 -14.30 -30.82
C GLY A 774 14.62 -15.40 -29.82
N THR A 775 15.90 -15.63 -29.51
CA THR A 775 16.30 -16.64 -28.53
C THR A 775 15.78 -16.32 -27.12
N ILE A 776 15.27 -17.35 -26.42
CA ILE A 776 14.70 -17.23 -25.07
C ILE A 776 15.69 -17.84 -24.08
N THR A 777 16.18 -17.03 -23.14
CA THR A 777 17.19 -17.40 -22.15
C THR A 777 16.66 -17.17 -20.74
N PRO A 778 16.24 -18.23 -20.02
CA PRO A 778 15.86 -18.14 -18.61
C PRO A 778 17.11 -18.00 -17.74
N TYR A 779 17.10 -17.09 -16.76
CA TYR A 779 18.24 -16.88 -15.88
C TYR A 779 17.84 -16.42 -14.48
N PHE A 780 18.72 -16.67 -13.52
CA PHE A 780 18.64 -16.16 -12.16
C PHE A 780 19.73 -15.09 -11.95
N ALA A 781 19.43 -13.99 -11.27
CA ALA A 781 20.38 -12.89 -11.04
C ALA A 781 20.31 -12.30 -9.64
N TRP A 782 21.46 -12.11 -8.99
CA TRP A 782 21.59 -11.31 -7.76
C TRP A 782 21.87 -9.82 -8.07
N SER A 783 22.47 -9.57 -9.23
CA SER A 783 22.86 -8.24 -9.69
C SER A 783 22.85 -8.21 -11.23
N ILE A 784 23.03 -7.02 -11.82
CA ILE A 784 23.16 -6.91 -13.29
C ILE A 784 24.41 -7.63 -13.84
N ILE A 785 25.37 -7.95 -12.97
CA ILE A 785 26.62 -8.64 -13.33
C ILE A 785 26.45 -10.15 -13.10
N ASP A 786 26.01 -10.55 -11.91
CA ASP A 786 26.01 -11.95 -11.48
C ASP A 786 24.76 -12.72 -11.95
N LYS A 787 24.89 -13.43 -13.07
CA LYS A 787 23.80 -14.19 -13.71
C LYS A 787 24.11 -15.67 -13.85
N TYR A 788 23.08 -16.50 -13.69
CA TYR A 788 23.11 -17.94 -13.88
C TYR A 788 22.05 -18.32 -14.91
N GLU A 789 22.48 -18.63 -16.14
CA GLU A 789 21.59 -19.02 -17.23
C GLU A 789 21.20 -20.49 -17.13
N TYR A 790 19.95 -20.81 -17.47
CA TYR A 790 19.40 -22.16 -17.48
C TYR A 790 19.01 -22.58 -18.90
N LYS A 791 19.08 -23.88 -19.16
CA LYS A 791 18.74 -24.46 -20.47
C LYS A 791 17.28 -24.22 -20.88
N ASP A 792 16.37 -24.28 -19.92
CA ASP A 792 14.94 -24.03 -20.12
C ASP A 792 14.24 -23.56 -18.83
N ILE A 793 13.00 -23.08 -19.00
CA ILE A 793 12.19 -22.51 -17.90
C ILE A 793 11.83 -23.60 -16.89
N ALA A 794 11.64 -24.85 -17.32
CA ALA A 794 11.31 -25.95 -16.43
C ALA A 794 12.44 -26.21 -15.43
N MET A 795 13.70 -26.17 -15.88
CA MET A 795 14.87 -26.33 -15.01
C MET A 795 15.01 -25.18 -14.01
N LEU A 796 14.82 -23.93 -14.45
CA LEU A 796 14.86 -22.76 -13.57
C LEU A 796 13.79 -22.86 -12.48
N LEU A 797 12.53 -23.10 -12.86
CA LEU A 797 11.42 -23.19 -11.91
C LEU A 797 11.61 -24.36 -10.93
N LYS A 798 12.01 -25.53 -11.42
CA LYS A 798 12.23 -26.70 -10.56
C LYS A 798 13.28 -26.47 -9.48
N GLN A 799 14.32 -25.67 -9.76
CA GLN A 799 15.40 -25.41 -8.81
C GLN A 799 15.14 -24.21 -7.90
N ARG A 800 14.50 -23.14 -8.41
CA ARG A 800 14.39 -21.86 -7.70
C ARG A 800 12.97 -21.54 -7.22
N ARG A 801 11.94 -22.07 -7.89
CA ARG A 801 10.51 -21.77 -7.63
C ARG A 801 9.66 -23.02 -7.76
N LYS A 802 9.89 -23.98 -6.85
CA LYS A 802 9.15 -25.25 -6.83
C LYS A 802 7.65 -25.04 -6.64
N ASP A 803 7.26 -23.99 -5.92
CA ASP A 803 5.89 -23.51 -5.76
C ASP A 803 5.20 -23.17 -7.10
N LEU A 804 5.92 -22.57 -8.05
CA LEU A 804 5.40 -22.25 -9.40
C LEU A 804 5.51 -23.43 -10.37
N TYR A 805 6.44 -24.35 -10.13
CA TYR A 805 6.70 -25.50 -11.00
C TYR A 805 5.48 -26.44 -11.11
N ASP A 806 4.74 -26.64 -10.02
CA ASP A 806 3.54 -27.49 -10.05
C ASP A 806 2.41 -26.88 -10.89
N ASN A 807 2.24 -25.56 -10.82
CA ASN A 807 1.30 -24.83 -11.68
C ASN A 807 1.72 -24.85 -13.15
N TYR A 808 3.03 -24.75 -13.42
CA TYR A 808 3.60 -24.92 -14.75
C TYR A 808 3.31 -26.32 -15.34
N LEU A 809 3.44 -27.39 -14.53
CA LEU A 809 3.07 -28.74 -14.97
C LEU A 809 1.57 -28.88 -15.25
N LYS A 810 0.70 -28.24 -14.45
CA LYS A 810 -0.75 -28.19 -14.71
C LYS A 810 -1.05 -27.48 -16.03
N LEU A 811 -0.40 -26.33 -16.29
CA LEU A 811 -0.53 -25.58 -17.54
C LEU A 811 -0.16 -26.43 -18.76
N LEU A 812 0.93 -27.20 -18.69
CA LEU A 812 1.39 -28.07 -19.77
C LEU A 812 0.47 -29.25 -20.09
N ARG A 813 -0.37 -29.67 -19.14
CA ARG A 813 -1.40 -30.71 -19.34
C ARG A 813 -2.64 -30.16 -20.07
N GLY A 814 -2.84 -28.83 -20.08
CA GLY A 814 -3.91 -28.15 -20.81
C GLY A 814 -3.60 -27.95 -22.30
N LYS A 815 -4.64 -27.74 -23.12
CA LYS A 815 -4.53 -27.45 -24.58
C LYS A 815 -4.32 -25.95 -24.91
N SER A 816 -3.87 -25.12 -23.97
CA SER A 816 -3.73 -23.67 -24.19
C SER A 816 -2.52 -23.33 -25.09
N GLU A 817 -2.59 -22.20 -25.80
CA GLU A 817 -1.52 -21.73 -26.71
C GLU A 817 -0.20 -21.42 -25.97
N GLY A 818 -0.26 -20.88 -24.75
CA GLY A 818 0.91 -20.60 -23.90
C GLY A 818 1.73 -21.83 -23.52
N ALA A 819 1.09 -23.01 -23.45
CA ALA A 819 1.78 -24.28 -23.18
C ALA A 819 2.71 -24.73 -24.34
N LYS A 820 2.58 -24.17 -25.55
CA LYS A 820 3.45 -24.48 -26.71
C LYS A 820 4.76 -23.69 -26.69
N LEU A 821 4.75 -22.44 -26.20
CA LEU A 821 5.92 -21.55 -26.19
C LEU A 821 6.90 -21.88 -25.05
N LEU A 822 6.40 -22.41 -23.93
CA LEU A 822 7.23 -22.82 -22.80
C LEU A 822 7.79 -24.27 -22.92
N LYS A 823 7.50 -25.00 -24.01
CA LYS A 823 8.02 -26.35 -24.26
C LYS A 823 9.43 -26.29 -24.84
N GLY A 824 10.45 -26.35 -23.97
CA GLY A 824 11.81 -26.65 -24.38
C GLY A 824 11.91 -28.08 -24.94
N LYS A 825 12.65 -28.28 -26.04
CA LYS A 825 12.99 -29.63 -26.54
C LYS A 825 13.91 -30.31 -25.53
N THR A 826 13.37 -31.24 -24.73
CA THR A 826 14.16 -32.07 -23.82
C THR A 826 14.86 -33.18 -24.60
N LYS A 827 16.15 -33.00 -24.90
CA LYS A 827 17.10 -34.12 -24.99
C LYS A 827 18.00 -34.05 -23.77
N VAL A 828 17.92 -35.10 -22.96
CA VAL A 828 18.74 -35.34 -21.77
C VAL A 828 20.07 -35.89 -22.27
N GLU A 829 21.16 -35.17 -22.02
CA GLU A 829 22.50 -35.73 -21.83
C GLU A 829 23.46 -34.65 -21.28
N SER A 830 24.11 -35.01 -20.16
CA SER A 830 25.23 -34.36 -19.44
C SER A 830 25.11 -32.93 -18.90
N ILE A 831 25.68 -32.80 -17.70
CA ILE A 831 25.50 -31.80 -16.65
C ILE A 831 26.41 -30.58 -16.87
N GLU A 832 25.80 -29.47 -17.28
CA GLU A 832 26.15 -28.12 -16.80
C GLU A 832 24.81 -27.47 -16.42
N ILE A 833 24.59 -27.28 -15.11
CA ILE A 833 23.26 -27.05 -14.53
C ILE A 833 22.81 -25.60 -14.69
N SER A 834 23.76 -24.68 -14.65
CA SER A 834 23.60 -23.29 -15.01
C SER A 834 24.96 -22.73 -15.40
N ARG A 835 24.98 -21.80 -16.36
CA ARG A 835 26.22 -21.14 -16.77
C ARG A 835 26.32 -19.79 -16.08
N PHE A 836 27.39 -19.56 -15.33
CA PHE A 836 27.67 -18.24 -14.77
C PHE A 836 28.16 -17.29 -15.88
N VAL A 837 27.53 -16.13 -16.02
CA VAL A 837 27.83 -15.15 -17.07
C VAL A 837 28.02 -13.75 -16.45
N PRO A 838 29.27 -13.31 -16.21
CA PRO A 838 29.58 -12.03 -15.57
C PRO A 838 29.62 -10.86 -16.58
N GLU A 839 28.58 -10.69 -17.40
CA GLU A 839 28.58 -9.71 -18.51
C GLU A 839 27.25 -8.94 -18.61
N THR A 840 27.26 -7.69 -19.08
CA THR A 840 26.06 -6.83 -19.14
C THR A 840 25.34 -6.83 -20.49
N TYR A 841 25.72 -7.71 -21.43
CA TYR A 841 25.29 -7.66 -22.84
C TYR A 841 23.76 -7.70 -23.04
N MET A 842 23.00 -8.37 -22.16
CA MET A 842 21.53 -8.43 -22.23
C MET A 842 20.87 -7.07 -21.92
N TYR A 843 21.51 -6.23 -21.10
CA TYR A 843 20.90 -5.02 -20.53
C TYR A 843 20.98 -3.81 -21.46
N GLU A 844 21.95 -3.72 -22.36
CA GLU A 844 22.03 -2.62 -23.32
C GLU A 844 20.91 -2.67 -24.37
N PRO A 845 20.70 -3.78 -25.11
CA PRO A 845 19.54 -3.93 -26.00
C PRO A 845 18.22 -3.80 -25.23
N SER A 846 18.16 -4.32 -24.00
CA SER A 846 16.96 -4.21 -23.15
C SER A 846 16.63 -2.74 -22.80
N ARG A 847 17.62 -1.90 -22.48
CA ARG A 847 17.40 -0.46 -22.22
C ARG A 847 16.89 0.30 -23.44
N ILE A 848 17.40 -0.02 -24.63
CA ILE A 848 16.94 0.57 -25.90
C ILE A 848 15.51 0.13 -26.17
N MET A 849 15.26 -1.19 -26.10
CA MET A 849 13.92 -1.76 -26.27
C MET A 849 12.91 -1.16 -25.30
N LYS A 850 13.28 -1.02 -24.02
CA LYS A 850 12.43 -0.35 -23.02
C LYS A 850 12.09 1.08 -23.41
N SER A 851 13.04 1.81 -23.99
CA SER A 851 12.79 3.18 -24.44
C SER A 851 11.85 3.24 -25.65
N LEU A 852 11.88 2.24 -26.53
CA LEU A 852 10.94 2.08 -27.64
C LEU A 852 9.55 1.63 -27.17
N GLN A 853 9.48 0.80 -26.13
CA GLN A 853 8.22 0.29 -25.57
C GLN A 853 7.30 1.42 -25.08
N TYR A 854 7.83 2.55 -24.61
CA TYR A 854 7.02 3.72 -24.25
C TYR A 854 6.18 4.26 -25.41
N LEU A 855 6.63 4.09 -26.65
CA LEU A 855 5.84 4.49 -27.82
C LEU A 855 4.68 3.52 -28.08
N THR A 856 4.88 2.24 -27.82
CA THR A 856 3.85 1.21 -28.00
C THR A 856 2.88 1.13 -26.82
N GLU A 857 3.32 1.48 -25.61
CA GLU A 857 2.52 1.35 -24.38
C GLU A 857 1.75 2.63 -24.04
N VAL A 858 2.39 3.79 -24.16
CA VAL A 858 1.85 5.08 -23.69
C VAL A 858 1.97 6.19 -24.74
N ASN A 859 2.27 5.83 -26.00
CA ASN A 859 2.44 6.75 -27.12
C ASN A 859 3.48 7.88 -26.89
N VAL A 860 4.56 7.60 -26.16
CA VAL A 860 5.64 8.59 -25.92
C VAL A 860 6.93 8.20 -26.62
N ILE A 861 7.43 9.07 -27.51
CA ILE A 861 8.73 8.93 -28.17
C ILE A 861 9.84 9.35 -27.21
N ARG A 862 10.78 8.43 -26.96
CA ARG A 862 11.96 8.65 -26.09
C ARG A 862 13.31 8.41 -26.77
N ILE A 863 13.28 7.81 -27.95
CA ILE A 863 14.44 7.65 -28.83
C ILE A 863 14.00 8.07 -30.22
N TRP A 864 14.89 8.78 -30.92
CA TRP A 864 14.75 9.15 -32.31
C TRP A 864 15.96 8.65 -33.09
N ASN A 865 15.72 8.06 -34.25
CA ASN A 865 16.76 7.65 -35.18
C ASN A 865 16.25 7.80 -36.61
N ASP A 866 16.87 8.71 -37.36
CA ASP A 866 16.44 9.05 -38.72
C ASP A 866 16.52 7.85 -39.68
N HIS A 867 17.43 6.90 -39.45
CA HIS A 867 17.56 5.71 -40.28
C HIS A 867 16.34 4.77 -40.24
N ILE A 868 15.51 4.84 -39.19
CA ILE A 868 14.29 4.03 -39.10
C ILE A 868 13.29 4.46 -40.19
N MET A 869 13.35 5.73 -40.60
CA MET A 869 12.48 6.27 -41.63
C MET A 869 12.89 5.85 -43.06
N ASP A 870 14.14 5.42 -43.25
CA ASP A 870 14.67 4.93 -44.53
C ASP A 870 14.30 3.47 -44.83
N ILE A 871 13.70 2.76 -43.87
CA ILE A 871 13.34 1.34 -43.99
C ILE A 871 12.02 1.23 -44.75
N GLN A 872 12.06 0.73 -46.00
CA GLN A 872 10.82 0.51 -46.76
C GLN A 872 9.98 -0.64 -46.17
N PRO A 873 8.63 -0.55 -46.16
CA PRO A 873 7.76 -1.54 -45.51
C PRO A 873 7.74 -2.92 -46.17
N ASN A 874 8.34 -3.08 -47.36
CA ASN A 874 8.25 -4.31 -48.14
C ASN A 874 9.61 -4.74 -48.69
N GLY A 875 10.26 -5.67 -47.99
CA GLY A 875 11.26 -6.55 -48.61
C GLY A 875 12.54 -6.74 -47.80
N LYS A 876 12.69 -7.96 -47.26
CA LYS A 876 13.91 -8.54 -46.67
C LYS A 876 14.32 -7.97 -45.31
N ALA A 877 13.70 -8.54 -44.27
CA ALA A 877 14.24 -8.64 -42.91
C ALA A 877 15.65 -9.25 -42.81
N LYS A 878 16.36 -9.53 -43.92
CA LYS A 878 17.72 -10.08 -44.00
C LYS A 878 18.80 -9.01 -44.17
N GLU A 879 18.47 -7.78 -44.58
CA GLU A 879 19.46 -6.69 -44.71
C GLU A 879 19.67 -5.91 -43.40
N LEU A 880 18.73 -6.04 -42.44
CA LEU A 880 18.87 -5.56 -41.06
C LEU A 880 19.88 -6.38 -40.23
N TYR A 881 20.22 -7.60 -40.66
CA TYR A 881 21.04 -8.55 -39.89
C TYR A 881 22.55 -8.21 -39.81
N ASN A 882 23.06 -7.32 -40.67
CA ASN A 882 24.51 -7.11 -40.81
C ASN A 882 25.05 -5.77 -40.28
N ASN A 883 24.21 -4.87 -39.76
CA ASN A 883 24.66 -3.56 -39.28
C ASN A 883 24.23 -3.34 -37.82
N SER A 884 25.05 -3.84 -36.88
CA SER A 884 24.98 -3.55 -35.44
C SER A 884 25.09 -2.06 -35.07
N ASN A 885 25.38 -1.19 -36.05
CA ASN A 885 25.54 0.25 -35.87
C ASN A 885 24.25 1.07 -35.99
N LEU A 886 23.10 0.46 -36.31
CA LEU A 886 21.85 1.17 -36.54
C LEU A 886 21.05 1.50 -35.27
N MET A 887 21.38 0.94 -34.11
CA MET A 887 20.62 1.12 -32.85
C MET A 887 21.37 1.89 -31.76
N LEU A 888 22.66 2.19 -31.97
CA LEU A 888 23.51 2.88 -31.00
C LEU A 888 23.76 4.31 -31.49
N PRO A 889 23.48 5.36 -30.68
CA PRO A 889 23.96 6.70 -31.02
C PRO A 889 25.48 6.63 -31.08
N THR A 890 26.05 6.92 -32.25
CA THR A 890 27.51 6.94 -32.44
C THR A 890 28.13 7.87 -31.41
N GLN A 891 28.82 7.31 -30.41
CA GLN A 891 29.86 8.04 -29.69
C GLN A 891 31.00 8.22 -30.69
N LYS A 892 31.11 9.40 -31.29
CA LYS A 892 32.36 9.82 -31.92
C LYS A 892 33.36 10.12 -30.80
N GLU A 893 34.57 9.59 -31.00
CA GLU A 893 35.78 9.76 -30.18
C GLU A 893 36.03 11.20 -29.69
#